data_AF-A0A6A5C2R2-F1
#
_entry.id   AF-A0A6A5C2R2-F1
#
_cell.length_a   1.000
_cell.length_b   1.000
_cell.length_c   1.000
_cell.angle_alpha   90.00
_cell.angle_beta   90.00
_cell.angle_gamma   90.00
#
_symmetry.space_group_name_H-M   'P 1'
#
loop_
_entity.id
_entity.type
_entity.pdbx_description
1 polymer ?
#
loop_
_entity_poly.entity_id
_entity_poly.type
_entity_poly.pdbx_seq_one_letter_code
_entity_poly.pdbx_strand_id
1 'polypeptide(L)'
;MLSTQDTTTTSAVSAHHPIQYPRIQHLDQIIENIGQTYGFTFQHNGPFTFVSYKIVSSESFPSIPIKEISKNQLVIDLDPHEFERRMLRREIRGLVFDRESKRLLYRSMPKFFNVDEREECNVKLVEKMLSHLKRETGKETPFLLLEKLDGSLCTPCIEFLKSNDYKNSSLDTAQQETPLIPFRLRFRTKLDYQNEHSQSIEEFVYGIERNCSIERPQNTTRNNALLNKDGDNEEVHENSMNEYGDSSITNTNFQEELRKYHEKRKQMHEKQLPIFYCSQRKVGNLDNLDSSSITIPFTLSFENAPSLLEQTKHLASGNLIRFCVNWISKGFTPLFEYFSPDHRVVVNYGNTPFISLLALRQTILGNFVPYHEMKQSCMEYGIECVKTCTNETINKQTDLKSIKKAIEEEKGHEGYVMILDNGLMYKIKSDWYLNIHKTNEMLITESMREGRIWYMIFENTLDDVLPHVHSEEHRKRLCDFNDKVIYNLTKTVEFLATLMRRVDQELQEKGLTHEPNAFVKMAKEICKNQKHSFFCGSIMKVKGQLEKKLLNGEIKDVSEMETETSALLSDCLVQYLKPLVKKVEVIRDILTNYLVLMPPSLTGCEQQEPSTEKIPLRRYESQEEAMKDLILFTSQSKEN
;
A
#
# COMPACT_ATOMS: atom_id res chain seq x y z
N MET A 1 30.56 15.83 -51.96
CA MET A 1 31.12 14.47 -52.10
C MET A 1 32.24 14.33 -51.09
N LEU A 2 32.01 13.54 -50.04
CA LEU A 2 33.02 12.85 -49.22
C LEU A 2 32.25 12.02 -48.19
N SER A 3 32.07 10.75 -48.51
CA SER A 3 31.74 9.71 -47.53
C SER A 3 33.01 9.36 -46.75
N THR A 4 32.90 9.06 -45.46
CA THR A 4 33.04 7.68 -44.95
C THR A 4 32.96 7.63 -43.42
N GLN A 5 32.04 6.79 -42.95
CA GLN A 5 32.16 5.84 -41.85
C GLN A 5 32.04 6.32 -40.39
N ASP A 6 30.79 6.26 -39.93
CA ASP A 6 30.41 5.68 -38.64
C ASP A 6 31.21 4.40 -38.32
N THR A 7 31.93 4.40 -37.21
CA THR A 7 32.23 3.21 -36.40
C THR A 7 32.67 3.64 -34.99
N THR A 8 31.72 3.76 -34.07
CA THR A 8 31.97 3.43 -32.66
C THR A 8 30.81 2.61 -32.16
N THR A 9 30.84 1.33 -32.53
CA THR A 9 30.16 0.24 -31.83
C THR A 9 30.77 0.18 -30.43
N THR A 10 30.18 0.88 -29.46
CA THR A 10 30.47 0.65 -28.04
C THR A 10 29.90 -0.71 -27.69
N SER A 11 30.74 -1.74 -27.79
CA SER A 11 30.46 -3.07 -27.26
C SER A 11 30.15 -2.91 -25.77
N ALA A 12 28.89 -3.13 -25.39
CA ALA A 12 28.49 -3.24 -24.00
C ALA A 12 29.27 -4.40 -23.38
N VAL A 13 30.26 -4.07 -22.55
CA VAL A 13 31.06 -5.07 -21.85
C VAL A 13 30.16 -5.67 -20.77
N SER A 14 29.70 -6.89 -21.01
CA SER A 14 29.03 -7.74 -20.03
C SER A 14 29.91 -7.89 -18.80
N ALA A 15 29.65 -7.09 -17.76
CA ALA A 15 30.44 -7.07 -16.54
C ALA A 15 29.82 -7.97 -15.47
N HIS A 16 30.71 -8.61 -14.73
CA HIS A 16 30.44 -9.59 -13.69
C HIS A 16 30.35 -8.87 -12.33
N HIS A 17 29.15 -8.65 -11.79
CA HIS A 17 28.97 -7.88 -10.56
C HIS A 17 28.58 -8.76 -9.35
N PRO A 18 29.35 -8.76 -8.25
CA PRO A 18 28.92 -9.41 -7.02
C PRO A 18 27.70 -8.66 -6.46
N ILE A 19 26.72 -9.38 -5.93
CA ILE A 19 25.55 -8.78 -5.26
C ILE A 19 26.00 -8.32 -3.88
N GLN A 20 26.64 -7.16 -3.83
CA GLN A 20 27.03 -6.50 -2.60
C GLN A 20 26.27 -5.18 -2.48
N TYR A 21 25.84 -4.88 -1.24
CA TYR A 21 25.28 -3.57 -0.95
C TYR A 21 26.37 -2.50 -1.08
N PRO A 22 26.04 -1.30 -1.59
CA PRO A 22 27.03 -0.25 -1.75
C PRO A 22 27.50 0.25 -0.38
N ARG A 23 28.77 0.60 -0.28
CA ARG A 23 29.36 1.22 0.92
C ARG A 23 28.93 2.69 1.00
N ILE A 24 28.26 3.07 2.08
CA ILE A 24 27.80 4.44 2.31
C ILE A 24 28.40 4.95 3.62
N GLN A 25 29.10 6.08 3.54
CA GLN A 25 29.77 6.71 4.67
C GLN A 25 29.38 8.18 4.82
N HIS A 26 29.05 8.85 3.72
CA HIS A 26 28.85 10.29 3.69
C HIS A 26 27.65 10.70 2.85
N LEU A 27 26.99 11.80 3.25
CA LEU A 27 25.82 12.34 2.57
C LEU A 27 26.12 12.74 1.10
N ASP A 28 27.33 13.22 0.84
CA ASP A 28 27.70 13.70 -0.50
C ASP A 28 27.65 12.57 -1.56
N GLN A 29 27.96 11.32 -1.18
CA GLN A 29 27.78 10.15 -2.06
C GLN A 29 26.32 10.03 -2.52
N ILE A 30 25.35 10.35 -1.66
CA ILE A 30 23.93 10.29 -1.98
C ILE A 30 23.52 11.47 -2.87
N ILE A 31 23.98 12.68 -2.54
CA ILE A 31 23.68 13.89 -3.31
C ILE A 31 24.19 13.75 -4.75
N GLU A 32 25.43 13.29 -4.94
CA GLU A 32 26.04 13.06 -6.25
C GLU A 32 25.23 12.04 -7.08
N ASN A 33 24.80 10.94 -6.46
CA ASN A 33 24.08 9.87 -7.16
C ASN A 33 22.60 10.16 -7.41
N ILE A 34 21.98 11.06 -6.64
CA ILE A 34 20.66 11.62 -6.96
C ILE A 34 20.77 12.60 -8.13
N GLY A 35 21.76 13.49 -8.12
CA GLY A 35 21.93 14.54 -9.13
C GLY A 35 20.68 15.43 -9.21
N GLN A 36 20.15 15.61 -10.42
CA GLN A 36 18.95 16.42 -10.67
C GLN A 36 17.64 15.62 -10.63
N THR A 37 17.67 14.34 -10.24
CA THR A 37 16.47 13.48 -10.23
C THR A 37 15.47 13.91 -9.16
N TYR A 38 14.23 14.17 -9.58
CA TYR A 38 13.12 14.52 -8.69
C TYR A 38 12.59 13.31 -7.93
N GLY A 39 11.83 13.57 -6.86
CA GLY A 39 11.14 12.53 -6.10
C GLY A 39 11.91 12.00 -4.88
N PHE A 40 13.17 12.38 -4.70
CA PHE A 40 13.90 12.19 -3.43
C PHE A 40 13.61 13.34 -2.47
N THR A 41 13.78 13.09 -1.16
CA THR A 41 13.51 14.09 -0.13
C THR A 41 14.58 14.05 0.95
N PHE A 42 14.97 15.25 1.39
CA PHE A 42 15.87 15.49 2.50
C PHE A 42 15.08 16.22 3.58
N GLN A 43 15.15 15.74 4.82
CA GLN A 43 14.48 16.35 5.96
C GLN A 43 15.48 16.54 7.09
N HIS A 44 15.53 17.74 7.65
CA HIS A 44 16.47 18.09 8.73
C HIS A 44 15.72 18.25 10.04
N ASN A 45 15.88 17.29 10.95
CA ASN A 45 15.25 17.32 12.27
C ASN A 45 16.30 17.08 13.36
N GLY A 46 16.44 18.06 14.26
CA GLY A 46 17.41 18.03 15.33
C GLY A 46 18.86 17.88 14.80
N PRO A 47 19.63 16.91 15.31
CA PRO A 47 21.00 16.65 14.86
C PRO A 47 21.09 15.80 13.59
N PHE A 48 19.96 15.50 12.93
CA PHE A 48 19.93 14.54 11.82
C PHE A 48 19.48 15.13 10.49
N THR A 49 20.01 14.54 9.42
CA THR A 49 19.52 14.68 8.05
C THR A 49 18.96 13.32 7.59
N PHE A 50 17.66 13.25 7.37
CA PHE A 50 16.95 12.09 6.87
C PHE A 50 16.86 12.14 5.34
N VAL A 51 17.13 11.02 4.67
CA VAL A 51 17.05 10.92 3.22
C VAL A 51 16.19 9.74 2.80
N SER A 52 15.17 10.00 1.99
CA SER A 52 14.25 8.99 1.44
C SER A 52 13.68 9.47 0.10
N TYR A 53 12.55 8.92 -0.32
CA TYR A 53 11.80 9.32 -1.50
C TYR A 53 10.33 9.60 -1.19
N LYS A 54 9.72 10.45 -2.00
CA LYS A 54 8.27 10.72 -2.07
C LYS A 54 7.60 9.92 -3.19
N ILE A 55 8.29 9.74 -4.32
CA ILE A 55 7.73 9.13 -5.53
C ILE A 55 8.62 7.98 -6.00
N VAL A 56 8.00 6.84 -6.29
CA VAL A 56 8.64 5.70 -6.96
C VAL A 56 8.39 5.85 -8.46
N SER A 57 9.44 6.05 -9.25
CA SER A 57 9.37 6.10 -10.71
C SER A 57 10.51 5.28 -11.33
N SER A 58 10.54 5.18 -12.66
CA SER A 58 11.70 4.66 -13.40
C SER A 58 12.91 5.61 -13.31
N GLU A 59 12.69 6.89 -13.04
CA GLU A 59 13.79 7.85 -12.83
C GLU A 59 14.40 7.73 -11.43
N SER A 60 13.58 7.69 -10.37
CA SER A 60 14.10 7.56 -9.01
C SER A 60 14.68 6.17 -8.76
N PHE A 61 14.03 5.14 -9.29
CA PHE A 61 14.48 3.75 -9.18
C PHE A 61 14.56 3.09 -10.55
N PRO A 62 15.58 3.39 -11.38
CA PRO A 62 15.75 2.74 -12.68
C PRO A 62 15.98 1.24 -12.50
N SER A 63 15.40 0.43 -13.40
CA SER A 63 15.56 -1.03 -13.39
C SER A 63 17.01 -1.44 -13.61
N ILE A 64 17.46 -2.54 -13.03
CA ILE A 64 18.77 -3.15 -13.27
C ILE A 64 18.56 -4.25 -14.32
N PRO A 65 19.09 -4.10 -15.55
CA PRO A 65 18.85 -5.04 -16.65
C PRO A 65 19.71 -6.29 -16.46
N ILE A 66 19.19 -7.25 -15.69
CA ILE A 66 19.85 -8.54 -15.44
C ILE A 66 19.64 -9.43 -16.66
N LYS A 67 20.73 -9.76 -17.38
CA LYS A 67 20.72 -10.64 -18.56
C LYS A 67 20.84 -12.12 -18.19
N GLU A 68 21.79 -12.42 -17.31
CA GLU A 68 22.12 -13.78 -16.89
C GLU A 68 22.62 -13.79 -15.44
N ILE A 69 22.60 -14.96 -14.82
CA ILE A 69 23.24 -15.20 -13.53
C ILE A 69 24.36 -16.21 -13.76
N SER A 70 25.59 -15.85 -13.39
CA SER A 70 26.76 -16.73 -13.50
C SER A 70 27.43 -16.86 -12.14
N LYS A 71 27.47 -18.07 -11.56
CA LYS A 71 28.06 -18.34 -10.23
C LYS A 71 27.56 -17.31 -9.19
N ASN A 72 28.41 -16.39 -8.74
CA ASN A 72 28.08 -15.34 -7.77
C ASN A 72 27.92 -13.93 -8.36
N GLN A 73 27.64 -13.82 -9.66
CA GLN A 73 27.62 -12.54 -10.36
C GLN A 73 26.36 -12.40 -11.20
N LEU A 74 25.74 -11.23 -11.09
CA LEU A 74 24.73 -10.79 -12.05
C LEU A 74 25.48 -10.33 -13.30
N VAL A 75 25.11 -10.89 -14.44
CA VAL A 75 25.52 -10.38 -15.74
C VAL A 75 24.57 -9.23 -16.07
N ILE A 76 25.08 -8.01 -15.97
CA ILE A 76 24.30 -6.78 -16.09
C ILE A 76 24.80 -6.02 -17.31
N ASP A 77 23.87 -5.46 -18.08
CA ASP A 77 24.15 -4.61 -19.23
C ASP A 77 24.24 -3.13 -18.82
N LEU A 78 25.14 -2.82 -17.89
CA LEU A 78 25.40 -1.47 -17.43
C LEU A 78 26.90 -1.27 -17.27
N ASP A 79 27.36 -0.05 -17.52
CA ASP A 79 28.69 0.33 -17.06
C ASP A 79 28.73 0.29 -15.51
N PRO A 80 29.91 0.05 -14.91
CA PRO A 80 30.02 -0.10 -13.46
C PRO A 80 29.52 1.11 -12.66
N HIS A 81 29.69 2.32 -13.19
CA HIS A 81 29.30 3.55 -12.51
C HIS A 81 27.77 3.70 -12.49
N GLU A 82 27.09 3.42 -13.61
CA GLU A 82 25.63 3.41 -13.62
C GLU A 82 25.07 2.28 -12.74
N PHE A 83 25.67 1.08 -12.74
CA PHE A 83 25.27 0.02 -11.83
C PHE A 83 25.37 0.45 -10.35
N GLU A 84 26.51 1.02 -9.96
CA GLU A 84 26.72 1.55 -8.61
C GLU A 84 25.70 2.64 -8.27
N ARG A 85 25.44 3.57 -9.19
CA ARG A 85 24.41 4.61 -9.01
C ARG A 85 23.03 4.02 -8.77
N ARG A 86 22.62 3.00 -9.54
CA ARG A 86 21.31 2.33 -9.37
C ARG A 86 21.23 1.61 -8.03
N MET A 87 22.30 0.94 -7.62
CA MET A 87 22.40 0.27 -6.32
C MET A 87 22.34 1.27 -5.15
N LEU A 88 23.08 2.38 -5.23
CA LEU A 88 23.02 3.47 -4.25
C LEU A 88 21.61 4.06 -4.16
N ARG A 89 20.93 4.26 -5.29
CA ARG A 89 19.54 4.75 -5.29
C ARG A 89 18.60 3.81 -4.56
N ARG A 90 18.79 2.48 -4.64
CA ARG A 90 17.99 1.51 -3.86
C ARG A 90 18.15 1.72 -2.36
N GLU A 91 19.25 2.29 -1.89
CA GLU A 91 19.48 2.54 -0.47
C GLU A 91 18.75 3.77 0.08
N ILE A 92 18.26 4.65 -0.79
CA ILE A 92 17.67 5.95 -0.40
C ILE A 92 16.23 5.75 0.09
N ARG A 93 16.07 5.02 1.21
CA ARG A 93 14.79 4.70 1.85
C ARG A 93 14.91 4.81 3.37
N GLY A 94 15.09 6.04 3.84
CA GLY A 94 15.22 6.35 5.27
C GLY A 94 16.64 6.18 5.78
N LEU A 95 17.63 6.68 5.04
CA LEU A 95 19.00 6.88 5.52
C LEU A 95 19.03 8.03 6.50
N VAL A 96 19.94 7.98 7.46
CA VAL A 96 20.11 9.04 8.47
C VAL A 96 21.58 9.41 8.58
N PHE A 97 21.84 10.69 8.38
CA PHE A 97 23.16 11.27 8.50
C PHE A 97 23.19 12.21 9.69
N ASP A 98 24.36 12.32 10.31
CA ASP A 98 24.67 13.41 11.22
C ASP A 98 24.60 14.74 10.46
N ARG A 99 23.95 15.75 11.02
CA ARG A 99 23.69 17.00 10.31
C ARG A 99 24.95 17.84 10.11
N GLU A 100 25.89 17.78 11.06
CA GLU A 100 27.09 18.60 11.05
C GLU A 100 28.22 17.92 10.27
N SER A 101 28.55 16.70 10.64
CA SER A 101 29.62 15.91 10.01
C SER A 101 29.20 15.22 8.72
N LYS A 102 27.89 15.21 8.39
CA LYS A 102 27.33 14.52 7.21
C LYS A 102 27.62 13.02 7.13
N ARG A 103 28.12 12.41 8.21
CA ARG A 103 28.44 10.98 8.29
C ARG A 103 27.18 10.13 8.45
N LEU A 104 27.14 8.96 7.82
CA LEU A 104 26.03 8.04 7.96
C LEU A 104 25.97 7.47 9.39
N LEU A 105 24.79 7.55 10.02
CA LEU A 105 24.54 7.04 11.36
C LEU A 105 23.64 5.81 11.36
N TYR A 106 22.61 5.79 10.51
CA TYR A 106 21.62 4.69 10.48
C TYR A 106 21.19 4.38 9.06
N ARG A 107 21.05 3.08 8.74
CA ARG A 107 20.71 2.56 7.41
C ARG A 107 19.50 1.63 7.46
N SER A 108 18.35 2.12 7.00
CA SER A 108 17.09 1.39 6.88
C SER A 108 17.14 0.30 5.79
N MET A 109 16.09 -0.51 5.61
CA MET A 109 15.97 -1.49 4.50
C MET A 109 16.08 -0.80 3.12
N PRO A 110 16.76 -1.42 2.14
CA PRO A 110 16.78 -0.90 0.78
C PRO A 110 15.38 -0.97 0.16
N LYS A 111 15.18 -0.30 -0.97
CA LYS A 111 13.98 -0.44 -1.80
C LYS A 111 14.05 -1.77 -2.54
N PHE A 112 13.08 -2.63 -2.26
CA PHE A 112 12.79 -3.84 -3.03
C PHE A 112 11.32 -3.85 -3.47
N PHE A 113 11.03 -4.67 -4.47
CA PHE A 113 9.77 -4.64 -5.22
C PHE A 113 9.00 -5.94 -5.08
N ASN A 114 7.73 -5.90 -5.47
CA ASN A 114 6.95 -7.11 -5.61
C ASN A 114 7.45 -7.92 -6.81
N VAL A 115 7.30 -9.24 -6.72
CA VAL A 115 7.45 -10.12 -7.88
C VAL A 115 6.49 -9.65 -8.98
N ASP A 116 6.96 -9.63 -10.23
CA ASP A 116 6.27 -9.08 -11.40
C ASP A 116 5.93 -7.57 -11.38
N GLU A 117 6.45 -6.79 -10.42
CA GLU A 117 6.25 -5.33 -10.42
C GLU A 117 7.06 -4.63 -11.53
N ARG A 118 8.25 -5.17 -11.84
CA ARG A 118 9.23 -4.59 -12.76
C ARG A 118 9.98 -5.70 -13.50
N GLU A 119 10.64 -5.33 -14.59
CA GLU A 119 11.47 -6.25 -15.40
C GLU A 119 12.51 -7.00 -14.55
N GLU A 120 13.19 -6.29 -13.64
CA GLU A 120 14.20 -6.86 -12.73
C GLU A 120 13.63 -7.83 -11.67
N CYS A 121 12.31 -7.86 -11.51
CA CYS A 121 11.61 -8.73 -10.56
C CYS A 121 10.63 -9.68 -11.26
N ASN A 122 10.78 -9.89 -12.57
CA ASN A 122 9.92 -10.80 -13.32
C ASN A 122 10.02 -12.24 -12.80
N VAL A 123 8.89 -12.95 -12.69
CA VAL A 123 8.83 -14.35 -12.21
C VAL A 123 9.84 -15.25 -12.94
N LYS A 124 9.95 -15.15 -14.27
CA LYS A 124 10.85 -16.02 -15.03
C LYS A 124 12.32 -15.74 -14.71
N LEU A 125 12.66 -14.49 -14.41
CA LEU A 125 14.01 -14.09 -14.04
C LEU A 125 14.34 -14.60 -12.63
N VAL A 126 13.43 -14.39 -11.67
CA VAL A 126 13.63 -14.85 -10.29
C VAL A 126 13.67 -16.39 -10.22
N GLU A 127 12.86 -17.09 -11.00
CA GLU A 127 12.91 -18.57 -11.14
C GLU A 127 14.27 -19.05 -11.65
N LYS A 128 14.85 -18.34 -12.65
CA LYS A 128 16.22 -18.63 -13.13
C LYS A 128 17.26 -18.41 -12.03
N MET A 129 17.10 -17.36 -11.21
CA MET A 129 17.98 -17.11 -10.05
C MET A 129 17.90 -18.25 -9.04
N LEU A 130 16.70 -18.69 -8.69
CA LEU A 130 16.48 -19.81 -7.77
C LEU A 130 17.10 -21.10 -8.30
N SER A 131 16.87 -21.43 -9.57
CA SER A 131 17.46 -22.60 -10.23
C SER A 131 18.99 -22.57 -10.20
N HIS A 132 19.58 -21.39 -10.42
CA HIS A 132 21.02 -21.22 -10.35
C HIS A 132 21.56 -21.39 -8.92
N LEU A 133 20.96 -20.71 -7.93
CA LEU A 133 21.36 -20.81 -6.53
C LEU A 133 21.21 -22.24 -6.02
N LYS A 134 20.16 -22.97 -6.40
CA LYS A 134 19.97 -24.38 -6.06
C LYS A 134 21.13 -25.26 -6.54
N ARG A 135 21.63 -25.04 -7.76
CA ARG A 135 22.82 -25.75 -8.27
C ARG A 135 24.09 -25.40 -7.52
N GLU A 136 24.23 -24.15 -7.10
CA GLU A 136 25.44 -23.64 -6.45
C GLU A 136 25.52 -24.02 -4.96
N THR A 137 24.42 -23.84 -4.23
CA THR A 137 24.37 -24.09 -2.78
C THR A 137 23.99 -25.52 -2.44
N GLY A 138 23.42 -26.27 -3.40
CA GLY A 138 22.87 -27.60 -3.19
C GLY A 138 21.60 -27.63 -2.33
N LYS A 139 21.06 -26.46 -1.96
CA LYS A 139 19.83 -26.37 -1.16
C LYS A 139 18.60 -26.47 -2.04
N GLU A 140 17.64 -27.30 -1.64
CA GLU A 140 16.35 -27.41 -2.33
C GLU A 140 15.57 -26.09 -2.30
N THR A 141 15.69 -25.34 -1.20
CA THR A 141 15.10 -24.02 -0.99
C THR A 141 16.21 -22.98 -0.75
N PRO A 142 16.80 -22.38 -1.80
CA PRO A 142 17.89 -21.40 -1.68
C PRO A 142 17.38 -19.99 -1.35
N PHE A 143 16.38 -19.91 -0.46
CA PHE A 143 15.71 -18.69 -0.05
C PHE A 143 15.07 -18.87 1.34
N LEU A 144 14.73 -17.74 1.95
CA LEU A 144 13.98 -17.63 3.20
C LEU A 144 12.69 -16.86 2.94
N LEU A 145 11.56 -17.36 3.44
CA LEU A 145 10.28 -16.65 3.46
C LEU A 145 10.00 -16.13 4.86
N LEU A 146 9.92 -14.81 5.01
CA LEU A 146 9.58 -14.13 6.25
C LEU A 146 8.19 -13.50 6.13
N GLU A 147 7.38 -13.59 7.19
CA GLU A 147 6.08 -12.93 7.25
C GLU A 147 6.24 -11.44 6.95
N LYS A 148 5.44 -10.93 6.02
CA LYS A 148 5.37 -9.50 5.78
C LYS A 148 4.36 -8.91 6.76
N LEU A 149 4.87 -8.41 7.89
CA LEU A 149 4.06 -7.69 8.85
C LEU A 149 3.51 -6.38 8.23
N ASP A 150 2.29 -6.03 8.63
CA ASP A 150 1.51 -4.92 8.08
C ASP A 150 1.36 -3.81 9.11
N GLY A 151 2.44 -3.05 9.29
CA GLY A 151 2.48 -1.90 10.17
C GLY A 151 3.34 -0.80 9.58
N SER A 152 4.15 -0.19 10.45
CA SER A 152 5.14 0.79 10.04
C SER A 152 6.53 0.34 10.38
N LEU A 153 7.41 0.44 9.37
CA LEU A 153 8.85 0.32 9.58
C LEU A 153 9.30 1.31 10.67
N CYS A 154 9.90 0.76 11.70
CA CYS A 154 10.43 1.44 12.86
C CYS A 154 11.94 1.27 12.92
N THR A 155 12.68 2.33 13.22
CA THR A 155 14.14 2.29 13.38
C THR A 155 14.54 3.12 14.59
N PRO A 156 15.39 2.61 15.50
CA PRO A 156 15.91 3.40 16.60
C PRO A 156 17.03 4.36 16.12
N CYS A 157 17.15 5.52 16.75
CA CYS A 157 18.29 6.43 16.59
C CYS A 157 18.68 7.09 17.91
N ILE A 158 19.98 7.21 18.18
CA ILE A 158 20.52 7.85 19.38
C ILE A 158 20.73 9.34 19.13
N GLU A 159 20.01 10.17 19.87
CA GLU A 159 20.10 11.63 19.93
C GLU A 159 20.92 12.04 21.15
N PHE A 160 22.13 12.59 20.93
CA PHE A 160 22.95 13.14 22.01
C PHE A 160 22.47 14.53 22.40
N LEU A 161 22.29 14.77 23.70
CA LEU A 161 21.75 16.03 24.22
C LEU A 161 22.87 17.03 24.51
N LYS A 162 22.63 18.33 24.27
CA LYS A 162 23.56 19.40 24.66
C LYS A 162 23.30 19.81 26.10
N SER A 163 24.30 20.39 26.77
CA SER A 163 24.27 20.80 28.19
C SER A 163 23.10 21.73 28.58
N ASN A 164 22.49 22.44 27.63
CA ASN A 164 21.32 23.27 27.87
C ASN A 164 19.98 22.50 27.86
N ASP A 165 19.95 21.28 27.35
CA ASP A 165 18.72 20.53 27.06
C ASP A 165 18.21 19.68 28.24
N TYR A 166 19.00 19.52 29.31
CA TYR A 166 18.70 18.63 30.44
C TYR A 166 18.88 19.26 31.84
N LYS A 167 18.86 20.60 31.95
CA LYS A 167 19.04 21.36 33.21
C LYS A 167 18.03 21.05 34.35
N ASN A 168 17.04 20.18 34.12
CA ASN A 168 16.02 19.80 35.10
C ASN A 168 16.08 18.32 35.52
N SER A 169 17.08 17.52 35.10
CA SER A 169 17.21 16.15 35.59
C SER A 169 17.95 16.15 36.94
N SER A 170 17.33 15.58 37.97
CA SER A 170 17.77 15.47 39.37
C SER A 170 19.08 14.70 39.62
N LEU A 171 19.86 14.45 38.58
CA LEU A 171 21.25 13.98 38.66
C LEU A 171 22.20 15.19 38.59
N ASP A 172 22.06 16.12 39.55
CA ASP A 172 23.11 17.11 39.82
C ASP A 172 24.30 16.36 40.43
N THR A 173 25.21 15.93 39.57
CA THR A 173 26.47 15.27 39.92
C THR A 173 27.44 16.27 40.54
N ALA A 174 27.28 16.55 41.83
CA ALA A 174 28.26 17.27 42.64
C ALA A 174 29.43 16.36 43.10
N GLN A 175 29.51 15.09 42.68
CA GLN A 175 30.48 14.11 43.21
C GLN A 175 31.06 13.09 42.18
N GLN A 176 30.97 13.33 40.86
CA GLN A 176 31.62 12.44 39.86
C GLN A 176 32.73 13.18 39.08
N GLU A 177 33.94 12.62 39.09
CA GLU A 177 35.14 13.19 38.46
C GLU A 177 35.13 13.13 36.91
N THR A 178 34.21 12.37 36.30
CA THR A 178 34.05 12.26 34.84
C THR A 178 32.67 12.75 34.38
N PRO A 179 32.58 13.67 33.41
CA PRO A 179 31.31 14.16 32.89
C PRO A 179 30.60 13.06 32.09
N LEU A 180 29.39 12.71 32.50
CA LEU A 180 28.52 11.79 31.77
C LEU A 180 27.98 12.45 30.51
N ILE A 181 27.81 11.66 29.44
CA ILE A 181 27.25 12.09 28.16
C ILE A 181 25.77 11.67 28.11
N PRO A 182 24.82 12.62 28.15
CA PRO A 182 23.40 12.32 28.08
C PRO A 182 22.93 12.08 26.63
N PHE A 183 22.05 11.11 26.46
CA PHE A 183 21.42 10.81 25.19
C PHE A 183 19.99 10.29 25.36
N ARG A 184 19.20 10.41 24.29
CA ARG A 184 17.90 9.75 24.15
C ARG A 184 17.98 8.68 23.07
N LEU A 185 17.37 7.53 23.33
CA LEU A 185 17.04 6.59 22.27
C LEU A 185 15.69 7.02 21.69
N ARG A 186 15.68 7.45 20.44
CA ARG A 186 14.49 7.84 19.70
C ARG A 186 14.03 6.69 18.82
N PHE A 187 12.74 6.64 18.49
CA PHE A 187 12.20 5.72 17.49
C PHE A 187 11.55 6.52 16.38
N ARG A 188 11.82 6.12 15.13
CA ARG A 188 11.34 6.82 13.94
C ARG A 188 10.68 5.88 12.96
N THR A 189 9.83 6.47 12.14
CA THR A 189 9.43 5.86 10.86
C THR A 189 10.48 6.18 9.78
N LYS A 190 10.09 6.14 8.50
CA LYS A 190 11.01 6.30 7.35
C LYS A 190 11.75 7.63 7.34
N LEU A 191 11.12 8.73 7.75
CA LEU A 191 11.63 10.09 7.52
C LEU A 191 11.78 10.94 8.77
N ASP A 192 11.18 10.54 9.89
CA ASP A 192 11.11 11.40 11.07
C ASP A 192 10.75 10.61 12.33
N TYR A 193 11.17 11.11 13.49
CA TYR A 193 10.80 10.68 14.84
C TYR A 193 9.79 11.63 15.52
N GLN A 194 9.47 12.78 14.92
CA GLN A 194 8.63 13.82 15.54
C GLN A 194 7.15 13.74 15.14
N ASN A 195 6.80 12.96 14.11
CA ASN A 195 5.41 12.73 13.73
C ASN A 195 4.64 11.93 14.80
N GLU A 196 3.31 12.08 14.82
CA GLU A 196 2.43 11.41 15.78
C GLU A 196 2.62 9.89 15.82
N HIS A 197 2.84 9.27 14.67
CA HIS A 197 3.06 7.83 14.62
C HIS A 197 4.35 7.41 15.32
N SER A 198 5.44 8.17 15.16
CA SER A 198 6.72 7.91 15.83
C SER A 198 6.63 8.16 17.33
N GLN A 199 5.89 9.19 17.74
CA GLN A 199 5.57 9.42 19.15
C GLN A 199 4.80 8.22 19.72
N SER A 200 3.84 7.65 18.99
CA SER A 200 3.11 6.46 19.45
C SER A 200 4.00 5.23 19.65
N ILE A 201 5.09 5.10 18.88
CA ILE A 201 6.09 4.05 19.09
C ILE A 201 6.85 4.32 20.39
N GLU A 202 7.30 5.56 20.61
CA GLU A 202 7.99 5.94 21.84
C GLU A 202 7.08 5.80 23.08
N GLU A 203 5.80 6.16 22.96
CA GLU A 203 4.77 5.96 23.99
C GLU A 203 4.68 4.47 24.37
N PHE A 204 4.59 3.59 23.38
CA PHE A 204 4.59 2.13 23.58
C PHE A 204 5.89 1.63 24.22
N VAL A 205 7.05 2.00 23.68
CA VAL A 205 8.35 1.51 24.17
C VAL A 205 8.61 1.97 25.60
N TYR A 206 8.32 3.23 25.93
CA TYR A 206 8.62 3.81 27.23
C TYR A 206 7.47 3.69 28.25
N GLY A 207 6.30 3.20 27.84
CA GLY A 207 5.12 3.14 28.71
C GLY A 207 4.62 4.52 29.11
N ILE A 208 4.71 5.50 28.20
CA ILE A 208 4.24 6.86 28.44
C ILE A 208 2.73 6.90 28.20
N GLU A 209 1.98 7.33 29.22
CA GLU A 209 0.53 7.50 29.08
C GLU A 209 0.20 8.65 28.12
N ARG A 210 -0.73 8.40 27.19
CA ARG A 210 -1.28 9.48 26.37
C ARG A 210 -2.06 10.44 27.27
N ASN A 211 -1.56 11.66 27.41
CA ASN A 211 -2.29 12.73 28.10
C ASN A 211 -3.56 13.09 27.31
N CYS A 212 -4.70 12.49 27.69
CA CYS A 212 -6.03 12.76 27.13
C CYS A 212 -6.55 14.19 27.41
N SER A 213 -5.81 14.99 28.17
CA SER A 213 -6.20 16.35 28.58
C SER A 213 -6.00 17.43 27.51
N ILE A 214 -5.40 17.10 26.36
CA ILE A 214 -5.41 17.98 25.19
C ILE A 214 -6.40 17.42 24.16
N GLU A 215 -7.55 18.08 24.05
CA GLU A 215 -8.53 17.76 23.01
C GLU A 215 -8.00 18.17 21.64
N ARG A 216 -8.11 17.26 20.67
CA ARG A 216 -7.80 17.55 19.27
C ARG A 216 -8.92 18.45 18.72
N PRO A 217 -8.58 19.58 18.06
CA PRO A 217 -9.58 20.43 17.43
C PRO A 217 -10.49 19.61 16.50
N GLN A 218 -11.82 19.78 16.62
CA GLN A 218 -12.80 19.15 15.75
C GLN A 218 -13.20 20.10 14.63
N ASN A 219 -13.27 19.62 13.39
CA ASN A 219 -13.72 20.44 12.26
C ASN A 219 -15.25 20.52 12.24
N THR A 220 -15.81 21.55 12.87
CA THR A 220 -17.26 21.75 13.02
C THR A 220 -17.97 22.19 11.74
N THR A 221 -17.24 22.65 10.70
CA THR A 221 -17.85 23.24 9.50
C THR A 221 -18.41 22.21 8.52
N ARG A 222 -17.96 20.94 8.57
CA ARG A 222 -18.53 19.86 7.74
C ARG A 222 -19.79 19.22 8.32
N ASN A 223 -19.97 19.26 9.65
CA ASN A 223 -21.10 18.60 10.32
C ASN A 223 -22.40 19.40 10.25
N ASN A 224 -22.35 20.74 10.18
CA ASN A 224 -23.56 21.57 10.18
C ASN A 224 -24.21 21.78 8.81
N ALA A 225 -23.53 21.43 7.69
CA ALA A 225 -24.12 21.54 6.35
C ALA A 225 -25.10 20.39 6.01
N LEU A 226 -25.12 19.31 6.80
CA LEU A 226 -25.96 18.12 6.57
C LEU A 226 -27.12 17.97 7.58
N LEU A 227 -27.25 18.86 8.56
CA LEU A 227 -28.31 18.81 9.58
C LEU A 227 -29.45 19.83 9.39
N ASN A 228 -29.38 20.68 8.34
CA ASN A 228 -30.43 21.66 8.02
C ASN A 228 -31.13 21.35 6.68
N LYS A 229 -31.50 20.09 6.44
CA LYS A 229 -32.41 19.70 5.34
C LYS A 229 -33.44 18.67 5.80
N ASP A 230 -34.08 18.91 6.93
CA ASP A 230 -35.33 18.24 7.31
C ASP A 230 -36.16 19.22 8.16
N GLY A 231 -37.24 19.76 7.60
CA GLY A 231 -38.16 20.67 8.30
C GLY A 231 -39.03 21.48 7.34
N ASP A 232 -40.34 21.28 7.47
CA ASP A 232 -41.43 21.65 6.56
C ASP A 232 -41.70 23.15 6.29
N ASN A 233 -42.49 23.36 5.23
CA ASN A 233 -43.15 24.57 4.71
C ASN A 233 -43.51 25.68 5.73
N GLU A 234 -43.26 26.95 5.36
CA GLU A 234 -44.29 28.02 5.25
C GLU A 234 -43.71 29.31 4.64
N GLU A 235 -44.58 30.08 3.99
CA GLU A 235 -44.30 31.33 3.26
C GLU A 235 -43.79 32.49 4.14
N VAL A 236 -43.19 33.48 3.45
CA VAL A 236 -43.24 34.93 3.70
C VAL A 236 -41.90 35.65 4.04
N HIS A 237 -41.63 36.64 3.17
CA HIS A 237 -40.82 37.87 3.27
C HIS A 237 -39.33 37.91 2.88
N GLU A 238 -39.12 38.56 1.73
CA GLU A 238 -37.95 39.36 1.35
C GLU A 238 -37.52 40.33 2.47
N ASN A 239 -36.25 40.23 2.88
CA ASN A 239 -35.29 41.32 3.11
C ASN A 239 -34.29 40.95 4.20
N SER A 240 -33.10 40.46 3.82
CA SER A 240 -31.86 40.93 4.43
C SER A 240 -30.66 40.54 3.55
N MET A 241 -29.89 41.57 3.24
CA MET A 241 -28.60 41.52 2.55
C MET A 241 -27.53 40.80 3.38
N ASN A 242 -26.62 40.17 2.64
CA ASN A 242 -25.18 40.04 2.92
C ASN A 242 -24.74 39.45 4.26
N GLU A 243 -24.33 38.18 4.23
CA GLU A 243 -23.09 37.74 4.86
C GLU A 243 -22.66 36.38 4.27
N TYR A 244 -22.08 36.40 3.07
CA TYR A 244 -21.24 35.28 2.61
C TYR A 244 -19.92 35.35 3.39
N GLY A 245 -19.93 34.76 4.59
CA GLY A 245 -18.73 34.53 5.38
C GLY A 245 -17.74 33.64 4.63
N ASP A 246 -16.54 34.16 4.48
CA ASP A 246 -15.42 33.60 3.76
C ASP A 246 -15.00 32.21 4.29
N SER A 247 -15.39 31.15 3.57
CA SER A 247 -15.02 29.75 3.88
C SER A 247 -13.50 29.50 3.86
N SER A 248 -12.70 30.43 3.33
CA SER A 248 -11.24 30.34 3.35
C SER A 248 -10.63 30.76 4.70
N ILE A 249 -11.28 31.67 5.44
CA ILE A 249 -10.78 32.18 6.74
C ILE A 249 -10.95 31.13 7.85
N THR A 250 -12.06 30.37 7.84
CA THR A 250 -12.36 29.35 8.87
C THR A 250 -11.45 28.13 8.77
N ASN A 251 -11.09 27.71 7.55
CA ASN A 251 -10.20 26.58 7.30
C ASN A 251 -8.75 26.91 7.73
N THR A 252 -8.34 28.17 7.59
CA THR A 252 -7.01 28.63 8.00
C THR A 252 -6.85 28.63 9.53
N ASN A 253 -7.87 29.06 10.27
CA ASN A 253 -7.88 29.01 11.74
C ASN A 253 -7.82 27.56 12.28
N PHE A 254 -8.58 26.63 11.68
CA PHE A 254 -8.54 25.22 12.09
C PHE A 254 -7.15 24.59 11.89
N GLN A 255 -6.50 24.86 10.75
CA GLN A 255 -5.15 24.35 10.48
C GLN A 255 -4.12 24.92 11.47
N GLU A 256 -4.26 26.18 11.86
CA GLU A 256 -3.37 26.80 12.83
C GLU A 256 -3.57 26.24 14.25
N GLU A 257 -4.82 26.03 14.67
CA GLU A 257 -5.13 25.36 15.93
C GLU A 257 -4.60 23.93 15.98
N LEU A 258 -4.77 23.17 14.89
CA LEU A 258 -4.23 21.82 14.77
C LEU A 258 -2.70 21.82 14.83
N ARG A 259 -2.03 22.81 14.23
CA ARG A 259 -0.57 22.96 14.34
C ARG A 259 -0.13 23.23 15.78
N LYS A 260 -0.80 24.16 16.47
CA LYS A 260 -0.55 24.47 17.90
C LYS A 260 -0.78 23.26 18.79
N TYR A 261 -1.82 22.48 18.52
CA TYR A 261 -2.10 21.20 19.18
C TYR A 261 -0.92 20.22 19.03
N HIS A 262 -0.46 19.99 17.80
CA HIS A 262 0.65 19.07 17.54
C HIS A 262 1.97 19.54 18.16
N GLU A 263 2.27 20.85 18.09
CA GLU A 263 3.46 21.44 18.74
C GLU A 263 3.43 21.26 20.27
N LYS A 264 2.30 21.56 20.92
CA LYS A 264 2.13 21.42 22.37
C LYS A 264 2.26 19.95 22.79
N ARG A 265 1.61 19.02 22.09
CA ARG A 265 1.73 17.59 22.35
C ARG A 265 3.17 17.12 22.23
N LYS A 266 3.88 17.52 21.17
CA LYS A 266 5.29 17.19 20.96
C LYS A 266 6.17 17.66 22.13
N GLN A 267 5.99 18.90 22.60
CA GLN A 267 6.76 19.42 23.74
C GLN A 267 6.50 18.64 25.04
N MET A 268 5.25 18.23 25.29
CA MET A 268 4.94 17.41 26.46
C MET A 268 5.50 16.00 26.36
N HIS A 269 5.45 15.40 25.16
CA HIS A 269 6.05 14.10 24.88
C HIS A 269 7.56 14.11 25.14
N GLU A 270 8.26 15.11 24.58
CA GLU A 270 9.72 15.25 24.77
C GLU A 270 10.16 15.38 26.24
N LYS A 271 9.32 15.96 27.10
CA LYS A 271 9.58 16.09 28.55
C LYS A 271 9.46 14.76 29.30
N GLN A 272 8.71 13.80 28.78
CA GLN A 272 8.49 12.49 29.40
C GLN A 272 9.49 11.44 28.93
N LEU A 273 10.23 11.69 27.84
CA LEU A 273 11.21 10.76 27.31
C LEU A 273 12.39 10.57 28.29
N PRO A 274 12.80 9.32 28.56
CA PRO A 274 13.92 9.05 29.45
C PRO A 274 15.24 9.55 28.84
N ILE A 275 16.12 10.01 29.73
CA ILE A 275 17.50 10.40 29.40
C ILE A 275 18.42 9.31 29.95
N PHE A 276 19.26 8.77 29.06
CA PHE A 276 20.28 7.79 29.39
C PHE A 276 21.66 8.46 29.41
N TYR A 277 22.61 7.82 30.08
CA TYR A 277 23.95 8.35 30.28
C TYR A 277 25.01 7.30 29.91
N CYS A 278 26.04 7.73 29.19
CA CYS A 278 27.24 6.93 28.92
C CYS A 278 28.49 7.69 29.37
N SER A 279 29.58 6.97 29.63
CA SER A 279 30.85 7.61 30.04
C SER A 279 31.63 8.13 28.85
N GLN A 280 31.46 7.51 27.67
CA GLN A 280 32.19 7.89 26.47
C GLN A 280 31.39 7.60 25.18
N ARG A 281 31.49 8.51 24.21
CA ARG A 281 31.14 8.30 22.81
C ARG A 281 32.41 8.35 21.98
N LYS A 282 32.84 7.22 21.41
CA LYS A 282 33.99 7.17 20.49
C LYS A 282 33.47 7.12 19.06
N VAL A 283 33.66 8.21 18.31
CA VAL A 283 33.36 8.26 16.88
C VAL A 283 34.29 7.28 16.16
N GLY A 284 33.72 6.44 15.28
CA GLY A 284 34.52 5.46 14.54
C GLY A 284 35.39 6.15 13.49
N ASN A 285 36.58 5.59 13.26
CA ASN A 285 37.42 6.01 12.14
C ASN A 285 36.85 5.41 10.86
N LEU A 286 36.16 6.24 10.06
CA LEU A 286 35.59 5.83 8.78
C LEU A 286 36.62 5.87 7.64
N ASP A 287 37.82 6.41 7.88
CA ASP A 287 38.82 6.71 6.85
C ASP A 287 39.87 5.60 6.70
N ASN A 288 39.90 4.60 7.61
CA ASN A 288 40.77 3.44 7.50
C ASN A 288 40.19 2.37 6.56
N LEU A 289 40.93 2.14 5.47
CA LEU A 289 40.55 1.39 4.25
C LEU A 289 40.70 -0.13 4.33
N ASP A 290 40.95 -0.72 5.51
CA ASP A 290 41.12 -2.17 5.56
C ASP A 290 39.77 -2.89 5.53
N SER A 291 39.51 -3.59 4.41
CA SER A 291 38.29 -4.34 4.09
C SER A 291 37.87 -5.38 5.15
N SER A 292 38.78 -5.73 6.05
CA SER A 292 38.57 -6.70 7.13
C SER A 292 38.05 -6.09 8.45
N SER A 293 38.14 -4.77 8.63
CA SER A 293 37.74 -4.09 9.87
C SER A 293 36.30 -3.56 9.77
N ILE A 294 35.44 -3.92 10.74
CA ILE A 294 34.06 -3.43 10.78
C ILE A 294 34.10 -1.91 10.97
N THR A 295 33.82 -1.17 9.91
CA THR A 295 33.66 0.28 9.96
C THR A 295 32.34 0.60 10.65
N ILE A 296 32.40 1.26 11.81
CA ILE A 296 31.24 1.59 12.65
C ILE A 296 31.11 3.11 12.80
N PRO A 297 29.89 3.70 12.85
CA PRO A 297 29.72 5.14 12.99
C PRO A 297 30.25 5.69 14.32
N PHE A 298 29.93 5.01 15.42
CA PHE A 298 30.38 5.33 16.77
C PHE A 298 30.16 4.14 17.70
N THR A 299 30.79 4.19 18.87
CA THR A 299 30.58 3.25 19.99
C THR A 299 30.25 4.02 21.27
N LEU A 300 29.53 3.37 22.17
CA LEU A 300 29.24 3.87 23.51
C LEU A 300 29.93 3.00 24.55
N SER A 301 30.55 3.63 25.55
CA SER A 301 31.08 2.95 26.74
C SER A 301 30.30 3.34 27.98
N PHE A 302 30.16 2.39 28.90
CA PHE A 302 29.49 2.53 30.20
C PHE A 302 30.42 2.17 31.37
N GLU A 303 31.73 1.98 31.15
CA GLU A 303 32.68 1.46 32.16
C GLU A 303 32.73 2.30 33.46
N ASN A 304 32.43 3.59 33.39
CA ASN A 304 32.37 4.52 34.53
C ASN A 304 31.03 5.28 34.60
N ALA A 305 29.96 4.68 34.08
CA ALA A 305 28.60 5.19 34.15
C ALA A 305 27.68 4.10 34.73
N PRO A 306 26.49 4.43 35.24
CA PRO A 306 25.49 3.41 35.53
C PRO A 306 25.29 2.51 34.31
N SER A 307 25.26 1.21 34.51
CA SER A 307 25.09 0.27 33.39
C SER A 307 23.77 0.53 32.68
N LEU A 308 23.69 0.23 31.38
CA LEU A 308 22.43 0.38 30.67
C LEU A 308 21.33 -0.51 31.27
N LEU A 309 21.69 -1.65 31.88
CA LEU A 309 20.78 -2.50 32.65
C LEU A 309 20.18 -1.75 33.84
N GLU A 310 20.99 -1.10 34.66
CA GLU A 310 20.50 -0.31 35.80
C GLU A 310 19.62 0.85 35.37
N GLN A 311 19.97 1.53 34.27
CA GLN A 311 19.20 2.64 33.73
C GLN A 311 17.85 2.22 33.12
N THR A 312 17.68 0.94 32.76
CA THR A 312 16.48 0.45 32.05
C THR A 312 15.66 -0.57 32.84
N LYS A 313 16.13 -1.03 34.00
CA LYS A 313 15.47 -2.09 34.79
C LYS A 313 14.03 -1.79 35.23
N HIS A 314 13.66 -0.51 35.30
CA HIS A 314 12.32 -0.06 35.70
C HIS A 314 11.38 0.12 34.50
N LEU A 315 11.90 0.04 33.27
CA LEU A 315 11.12 0.20 32.05
C LEU A 315 10.63 -1.17 31.58
N ALA A 316 9.34 -1.29 31.27
CA ALA A 316 8.75 -2.53 30.75
C ALA A 316 9.50 -3.04 29.51
N SER A 317 9.88 -2.14 28.60
CA SER A 317 10.66 -2.45 27.39
C SER A 317 12.17 -2.32 27.59
N GLY A 318 12.68 -2.45 28.83
CA GLY A 318 14.11 -2.29 29.13
C GLY A 318 15.00 -3.22 28.31
N ASN A 319 14.55 -4.46 28.05
CA ASN A 319 15.22 -5.41 27.16
C ASN A 319 15.38 -4.90 25.72
N LEU A 320 14.32 -4.33 25.14
CA LEU A 320 14.33 -3.76 23.80
C LEU A 320 15.28 -2.57 23.70
N ILE A 321 15.27 -1.68 24.70
CA ILE A 321 16.17 -0.52 24.75
C ILE A 321 17.63 -0.98 24.78
N ARG A 322 17.95 -1.95 25.64
CA ARG A 322 19.30 -2.55 25.71
C ARG A 322 19.70 -3.20 24.39
N PHE A 323 18.80 -3.96 23.77
CA PHE A 323 19.03 -4.58 22.47
C PHE A 323 19.41 -3.51 21.42
N CYS A 324 18.61 -2.45 21.32
CA CYS A 324 18.84 -1.37 20.36
C CYS A 324 20.19 -0.67 20.57
N VAL A 325 20.49 -0.23 21.80
CA VAL A 325 21.73 0.50 22.10
C VAL A 325 22.96 -0.38 21.88
N ASN A 326 22.90 -1.66 22.24
CA ASN A 326 24.02 -2.59 22.07
C ASN A 326 24.30 -2.85 20.59
N TRP A 327 23.28 -3.08 19.76
CA TRP A 327 23.48 -3.29 18.32
C TRP A 327 23.91 -2.02 17.59
N ILE A 328 23.37 -0.85 17.96
CA ILE A 328 23.84 0.45 17.43
C ILE A 328 25.32 0.65 17.76
N SER A 329 25.73 0.35 19.00
CA SER A 329 27.13 0.46 19.44
C SER A 329 28.06 -0.54 18.75
N LYS A 330 27.53 -1.60 18.13
CA LYS A 330 28.26 -2.55 17.27
C LYS A 330 28.28 -2.14 15.80
N GLY A 331 27.68 -1.00 15.43
CA GLY A 331 27.61 -0.50 14.06
C GLY A 331 26.51 -1.11 13.20
N PHE A 332 25.45 -1.61 13.83
CA PHE A 332 24.25 -2.12 13.15
C PHE A 332 23.06 -1.21 13.40
N THR A 333 22.15 -1.16 12.44
CA THR A 333 20.84 -0.54 12.53
C THR A 333 19.81 -1.65 12.72
N PRO A 334 19.18 -1.76 13.91
CA PRO A 334 18.00 -2.60 14.10
C PRO A 334 16.80 -2.07 13.31
N LEU A 335 16.08 -2.95 12.63
CA LEU A 335 14.93 -2.61 11.80
C LEU A 335 13.74 -3.40 12.32
N PHE A 336 12.70 -2.70 12.76
CA PHE A 336 11.50 -3.29 13.32
C PHE A 336 10.29 -2.98 12.47
N GLU A 337 9.23 -3.79 12.60
CA GLU A 337 7.87 -3.38 12.27
C GLU A 337 7.15 -3.05 13.57
N TYR A 338 6.47 -1.91 13.60
CA TYR A 338 5.57 -1.55 14.68
C TYR A 338 4.12 -1.61 14.19
N PHE A 339 3.27 -2.31 14.94
CA PHE A 339 1.84 -2.34 14.74
C PHE A 339 1.13 -1.64 15.90
N SER A 340 0.10 -0.87 15.57
CA SER A 340 -0.83 -0.30 16.53
C SER A 340 -2.25 -0.34 15.94
N PRO A 341 -3.29 -0.66 16.73
CA PRO A 341 -4.67 -0.60 16.28
C PRO A 341 -5.06 0.77 15.71
N ASP A 342 -4.51 1.86 16.28
CA ASP A 342 -4.76 3.23 15.85
C ASP A 342 -4.20 3.56 14.46
N HIS A 343 -3.22 2.77 13.99
CA HIS A 343 -2.51 2.96 12.74
C HIS A 343 -2.58 1.71 11.87
N ARG A 344 -3.67 0.95 11.99
CA ARG A 344 -3.91 -0.27 11.21
C ARG A 344 -4.01 0.06 9.73
N VAL A 345 -3.26 -0.68 8.90
CA VAL A 345 -3.29 -0.53 7.45
C VAL A 345 -4.38 -1.45 6.86
N VAL A 346 -4.22 -2.77 6.94
CA VAL A 346 -5.22 -3.76 6.53
C VAL A 346 -5.37 -4.86 7.57
N VAL A 347 -4.27 -5.54 7.92
CA VAL A 347 -4.31 -6.74 8.77
C VAL A 347 -4.64 -6.36 10.21
N ASN A 348 -5.55 -7.09 10.82
CA ASN A 348 -5.92 -6.91 12.22
C ASN A 348 -5.17 -7.89 13.11
N TYR A 349 -4.09 -7.43 13.75
CA TYR A 349 -3.33 -8.22 14.73
C TYR A 349 -3.91 -8.13 16.17
N GLY A 350 -5.14 -7.62 16.32
CA GLY A 350 -5.81 -7.46 17.60
C GLY A 350 -5.68 -6.03 18.16
N ASN A 351 -6.06 -5.88 19.44
CA ASN A 351 -6.18 -4.58 20.11
C ASN A 351 -4.92 -4.15 20.88
N THR A 352 -3.83 -4.91 20.77
CA THR A 352 -2.60 -4.65 21.50
C THR A 352 -1.49 -4.28 20.52
N PRO A 353 -0.80 -3.13 20.71
CA PRO A 353 0.36 -2.78 19.89
C PRO A 353 1.52 -3.74 20.16
N PHE A 354 2.36 -3.95 19.15
CA PHE A 354 3.58 -4.74 19.29
C PHE A 354 4.69 -4.19 18.39
N ILE A 355 5.92 -4.58 18.69
CA ILE A 355 7.09 -4.28 17.88
C ILE A 355 7.88 -5.58 17.63
N SER A 356 8.20 -5.86 16.38
CA SER A 356 8.87 -7.09 15.98
C SER A 356 10.10 -6.80 15.13
N LEU A 357 11.24 -7.36 15.50
CA LEU A 357 12.49 -7.15 14.75
C LEU A 357 12.41 -7.86 13.39
N LEU A 358 12.58 -7.09 12.32
CA LEU A 358 12.64 -7.58 10.94
C LEU A 358 14.04 -7.98 10.53
N ALA A 359 15.04 -7.17 10.90
CA ALA A 359 16.41 -7.32 10.44
C ALA A 359 17.41 -6.54 11.31
N LEU A 360 18.66 -7.00 11.33
CA LEU A 360 19.82 -6.23 11.79
C LEU A 360 20.71 -5.94 10.59
N ARG A 361 20.96 -4.66 10.32
CA ARG A 361 21.69 -4.23 9.13
C ARG A 361 22.97 -3.48 9.48
N GLN A 362 24.11 -3.92 8.98
CA GLN A 362 25.38 -3.21 9.16
C GLN A 362 25.27 -1.83 8.51
N THR A 363 25.55 -0.76 9.26
CA THR A 363 25.23 0.60 8.82
C THR A 363 26.00 1.06 7.57
N ILE A 364 27.31 0.80 7.51
CA ILE A 364 28.21 1.29 6.45
C ILE A 364 28.20 0.40 5.19
N LEU A 365 28.34 -0.91 5.38
CA LEU A 365 28.40 -1.92 4.32
C LEU A 365 27.02 -2.38 3.86
N GLY A 366 25.97 -2.25 4.68
CA GLY A 366 24.60 -2.60 4.31
C GLY A 366 24.26 -4.09 4.40
N ASN A 367 25.23 -4.95 4.76
CA ASN A 367 25.02 -6.38 4.94
C ASN A 367 24.05 -6.67 6.08
N PHE A 368 23.27 -7.74 5.93
CA PHE A 368 22.34 -8.20 6.96
C PHE A 368 22.98 -9.27 7.83
N VAL A 369 22.68 -9.25 9.13
CA VAL A 369 22.95 -10.40 10.02
C VAL A 369 22.07 -11.57 9.56
N PRO A 370 22.61 -12.79 9.40
CA PRO A 370 21.82 -13.96 9.04
C PRO A 370 20.63 -14.17 10.00
N TYR A 371 19.49 -14.61 9.46
CA TYR A 371 18.24 -14.72 10.22
C TYR A 371 18.38 -15.55 11.51
N HIS A 372 19.13 -16.65 11.46
CA HIS A 372 19.33 -17.53 12.63
C HIS A 372 20.10 -16.83 13.76
N GLU A 373 21.15 -16.07 13.43
CA GLU A 373 21.91 -15.26 14.40
C GLU A 373 21.07 -14.11 14.95
N MET A 374 20.31 -13.44 14.09
CA MET A 374 19.38 -12.40 14.52
C MET A 374 18.34 -12.96 15.49
N LYS A 375 17.71 -14.09 15.16
CA LYS A 375 16.71 -14.77 16.00
C LYS A 375 17.31 -15.21 17.33
N GLN A 376 18.53 -15.73 17.33
CA GLN A 376 19.27 -16.07 18.55
C GLN A 376 19.45 -14.85 19.45
N SER A 377 19.88 -13.71 18.87
CA SER A 377 20.01 -12.47 19.63
C SER A 377 18.66 -11.97 20.16
N CYS A 378 17.56 -12.12 19.43
CA CYS A 378 16.23 -11.79 19.93
C CYS A 378 15.83 -12.64 21.13
N MET A 379 16.09 -13.95 21.08
CA MET A 379 15.81 -14.86 22.20
C MET A 379 16.62 -14.51 23.45
N GLU A 380 17.91 -14.16 23.30
CA GLU A 380 18.78 -13.75 24.40
C GLU A 380 18.29 -12.50 25.13
N TYR A 381 17.70 -11.55 24.40
CA TYR A 381 17.13 -10.33 24.97
C TYR A 381 15.64 -10.47 25.32
N GLY A 382 14.99 -11.59 24.99
CA GLY A 382 13.56 -11.78 25.17
C GLY A 382 12.72 -10.77 24.38
N ILE A 383 13.09 -10.46 23.14
CA ILE A 383 12.33 -9.60 22.24
C ILE A 383 11.76 -10.40 21.06
N GLU A 384 10.67 -9.92 20.47
CA GLU A 384 10.06 -10.55 19.30
C GLU A 384 10.83 -10.25 18.01
N CYS A 385 10.81 -11.22 17.10
CA CYS A 385 11.29 -11.06 15.73
C CYS A 385 10.32 -11.67 14.74
N VAL A 386 10.45 -11.24 13.47
CA VAL A 386 9.64 -11.72 12.37
C VAL A 386 9.74 -13.23 12.22
N LYS A 387 8.60 -13.86 11.95
CA LYS A 387 8.51 -15.32 11.83
C LYS A 387 8.75 -15.74 10.38
N THR A 388 9.24 -16.96 10.22
CA THR A 388 9.29 -17.63 8.92
C THR A 388 7.88 -18.08 8.51
N CYS A 389 7.66 -18.29 7.21
CA CYS A 389 6.41 -18.88 6.73
C CYS A 389 6.09 -20.20 7.45
N THR A 390 4.90 -20.26 8.07
CA THR A 390 4.40 -21.46 8.77
C THR A 390 3.37 -22.23 7.95
N ASN A 391 2.89 -21.67 6.84
CA ASN A 391 1.91 -22.30 5.98
C ASN A 391 2.52 -23.52 5.26
N GLU A 392 2.03 -24.70 5.58
CA GLU A 392 2.51 -25.96 5.00
C GLU A 392 2.32 -26.03 3.48
N THR A 393 1.24 -25.48 2.95
CA THR A 393 0.95 -25.51 1.51
C THR A 393 2.02 -24.75 0.74
N ILE A 394 2.46 -23.60 1.27
CA ILE A 394 3.53 -22.79 0.70
C ILE A 394 4.88 -23.50 0.87
N ASN A 395 5.18 -23.97 2.09
CA ASN A 395 6.47 -24.61 2.40
C ASN A 395 6.72 -25.92 1.64
N LYS A 396 5.67 -26.56 1.10
CA LYS A 396 5.79 -27.74 0.22
C LYS A 396 6.21 -27.40 -1.22
N GLN A 397 6.11 -26.14 -1.63
CA GLN A 397 6.45 -25.71 -2.99
C GLN A 397 7.94 -25.37 -3.11
N THR A 398 8.54 -25.67 -4.26
CA THR A 398 9.96 -25.39 -4.54
C THR A 398 10.17 -24.45 -5.73
N ASP A 399 9.18 -24.33 -6.62
CA ASP A 399 9.20 -23.39 -7.75
C ASP A 399 8.49 -22.08 -7.40
N LEU A 400 8.98 -20.96 -7.96
CA LEU A 400 8.46 -19.63 -7.62
C LEU A 400 7.00 -19.46 -8.04
N LYS A 401 6.59 -20.06 -9.15
CA LYS A 401 5.22 -19.91 -9.66
C LYS A 401 4.21 -20.52 -8.70
N SER A 402 4.47 -21.72 -8.19
CA SER A 402 3.62 -22.39 -7.21
C SER A 402 3.64 -21.69 -5.85
N ILE A 403 4.82 -21.24 -5.39
CA ILE A 403 4.95 -20.43 -4.16
C ILE A 403 4.12 -19.16 -4.27
N LYS A 404 4.28 -18.40 -5.37
CA LYS A 404 3.57 -17.15 -5.63
C LYS A 404 2.07 -17.37 -5.62
N LYS A 405 1.58 -18.37 -6.36
CA LYS A 405 0.15 -18.69 -6.41
C LYS A 405 -0.41 -19.04 -5.03
N ALA A 406 0.29 -19.86 -4.25
CA ALA A 406 -0.15 -20.24 -2.92
C ALA A 406 -0.23 -19.03 -1.96
N ILE A 407 0.68 -18.05 -2.09
CA ILE A 407 0.65 -16.80 -1.31
C ILE A 407 -0.50 -15.89 -1.78
N GLU A 408 -0.74 -15.79 -3.09
CA GLU A 408 -1.83 -14.97 -3.66
C GLU A 408 -3.21 -15.42 -3.14
N GLU A 409 -3.37 -16.73 -2.92
CA GLU A 409 -4.61 -17.35 -2.41
C GLU A 409 -4.79 -17.24 -0.88
N GLU A 410 -3.79 -16.78 -0.12
CA GLU A 410 -3.92 -16.61 1.34
C GLU A 410 -4.87 -15.46 1.71
N LYS A 411 -5.50 -15.56 2.89
CA LYS A 411 -6.28 -14.48 3.51
C LYS A 411 -5.77 -14.20 4.93
N GLY A 412 -6.01 -12.99 5.42
CA GLY A 412 -5.66 -12.59 6.80
C GLY A 412 -4.19 -12.20 7.01
N HIS A 413 -3.36 -12.29 5.97
CA HIS A 413 -1.96 -11.89 5.99
C HIS A 413 -1.66 -10.99 4.78
N GLU A 414 -0.70 -10.07 4.91
CA GLU A 414 -0.25 -9.27 3.78
C GLU A 414 0.49 -10.11 2.73
N GLY A 415 1.25 -11.11 3.18
CA GLY A 415 2.06 -12.00 2.38
C GLY A 415 3.45 -12.18 2.98
N TYR A 416 4.48 -12.31 2.14
CA TYR A 416 5.84 -12.62 2.58
C TYR A 416 6.91 -11.76 1.90
N VAL A 417 8.03 -11.62 2.59
CA VAL A 417 9.30 -11.17 2.03
C VAL A 417 10.16 -12.41 1.75
N MET A 418 10.46 -12.64 0.47
CA MET A 418 11.39 -13.67 0.03
C MET A 418 12.81 -13.09 -0.01
N ILE A 419 13.74 -13.69 0.73
CA ILE A 419 15.16 -13.33 0.75
C ILE A 419 15.93 -14.48 0.14
N LEU A 420 16.56 -14.26 -1.02
CA LEU A 420 17.39 -15.27 -1.67
C LEU A 420 18.73 -15.43 -0.93
N ASP A 421 19.39 -16.58 -1.08
CA ASP A 421 20.71 -16.84 -0.49
C ASP A 421 21.79 -15.83 -0.92
N ASN A 422 21.59 -15.13 -2.04
CA ASN A 422 22.46 -14.05 -2.51
C ASN A 422 22.10 -12.65 -1.99
N GLY A 423 21.11 -12.54 -1.09
CA GLY A 423 20.68 -11.30 -0.44
C GLY A 423 19.64 -10.47 -1.21
N LEU A 424 19.23 -10.86 -2.42
CA LEU A 424 18.13 -10.19 -3.13
C LEU A 424 16.81 -10.43 -2.39
N MET A 425 15.98 -9.39 -2.34
CA MET A 425 14.71 -9.40 -1.62
C MET A 425 13.55 -9.13 -2.56
N TYR A 426 12.46 -9.87 -2.39
CA TYR A 426 11.22 -9.71 -3.15
C TYR A 426 10.02 -9.75 -2.21
N LYS A 427 8.95 -9.05 -2.58
CA LYS A 427 7.66 -9.12 -1.89
C LYS A 427 6.72 -9.97 -2.72
N ILE A 428 5.97 -10.83 -2.04
CA ILE A 428 4.83 -11.53 -2.64
C ILE A 428 3.66 -11.26 -1.69
N LYS A 429 2.62 -10.61 -2.20
CA LYS A 429 1.45 -10.21 -1.40
C LYS A 429 0.25 -11.05 -1.76
N SER A 430 -0.64 -11.28 -0.80
CA SER A 430 -1.91 -11.94 -1.06
C SER A 430 -2.84 -11.05 -1.91
N ASP A 431 -3.66 -11.66 -2.75
CA ASP A 431 -4.66 -10.93 -3.54
C ASP A 431 -5.69 -10.27 -2.62
N TRP A 432 -6.03 -10.96 -1.52
CA TRP A 432 -6.89 -10.44 -0.46
C TRP A 432 -6.37 -9.10 0.08
N TYR A 433 -5.09 -9.03 0.47
CA TYR A 433 -4.50 -7.81 0.99
C TYR A 433 -4.45 -6.71 -0.06
N LEU A 434 -4.00 -7.04 -1.28
CA LEU A 434 -3.87 -6.06 -2.38
C LEU A 434 -5.22 -5.42 -2.71
N ASN A 435 -6.29 -6.21 -2.73
CA ASN A 435 -7.64 -5.73 -3.00
C ASN A 435 -8.12 -4.76 -1.92
N ILE A 436 -7.94 -5.08 -0.65
CA ILE A 436 -8.33 -4.21 0.46
C ILE A 436 -7.49 -2.94 0.49
N HIS A 437 -6.16 -3.07 0.45
CA HIS A 437 -5.24 -1.93 0.50
C HIS A 437 -5.54 -0.92 -0.61
N LYS A 438 -5.68 -1.41 -1.86
CA LYS A 438 -5.99 -0.56 -3.01
C LYS A 438 -7.37 0.10 -2.89
N THR A 439 -8.33 -0.61 -2.30
CA THR A 439 -9.67 -0.04 -2.05
C THR A 439 -9.61 1.09 -1.04
N ASN A 440 -8.97 0.87 0.11
CA ASN A 440 -8.78 1.90 1.12
C ASN A 440 -8.02 3.12 0.58
N GLU A 441 -6.94 2.90 -0.18
CA GLU A 441 -6.21 3.97 -0.85
C GLU A 441 -7.13 4.82 -1.73
N MET A 442 -7.91 4.18 -2.61
CA MET A 442 -8.82 4.87 -3.52
C MET A 442 -9.96 5.60 -2.82
N LEU A 443 -10.45 5.08 -1.68
CA LEU A 443 -11.45 5.75 -0.85
C LEU A 443 -10.85 6.99 -0.20
N ILE A 444 -9.63 6.90 0.33
CA ILE A 444 -8.92 8.01 0.96
C ILE A 444 -8.59 9.11 -0.05
N THR A 445 -8.16 8.75 -1.25
CA THR A 445 -7.84 9.71 -2.32
C THR A 445 -9.05 10.20 -3.11
N GLU A 446 -10.26 9.82 -2.69
CA GLU A 446 -11.54 10.09 -3.38
C GLU A 446 -11.51 9.72 -4.88
N SER A 447 -10.62 8.81 -5.27
CA SER A 447 -10.44 8.36 -6.65
C SER A 447 -11.18 7.05 -6.95
N MET A 448 -11.97 6.56 -5.99
CA MET A 448 -12.77 5.36 -6.15
C MET A 448 -13.82 5.55 -7.24
N ARG A 449 -13.78 4.66 -8.25
CA ARG A 449 -14.74 4.65 -9.35
C ARG A 449 -15.86 3.69 -9.01
N GLU A 450 -17.11 4.09 -9.22
CA GLU A 450 -18.28 3.24 -8.98
C GLU A 450 -18.24 1.92 -9.77
N GLY A 451 -17.69 1.92 -11.00
CA GLY A 451 -17.53 0.68 -11.78
C GLY A 451 -16.63 -0.34 -11.09
N ARG A 452 -15.61 0.09 -10.33
CA ARG A 452 -14.79 -0.80 -9.50
C ARG A 452 -15.61 -1.44 -8.38
N ILE A 453 -16.50 -0.68 -7.75
CA ILE A 453 -17.40 -1.19 -6.70
C ILE A 453 -18.33 -2.25 -7.31
N TRP A 454 -18.90 -2.00 -8.49
CA TRP A 454 -19.67 -2.99 -9.24
C TRP A 454 -18.90 -4.30 -9.46
N TYR A 455 -17.64 -4.23 -9.90
CA TYR A 455 -16.81 -5.43 -10.06
C TYR A 455 -16.62 -6.18 -8.74
N MET A 456 -16.37 -5.46 -7.63
CA MET A 456 -16.21 -6.08 -6.33
C MET A 456 -17.47 -6.80 -5.85
N ILE A 457 -18.66 -6.25 -6.14
CA ILE A 457 -19.96 -6.88 -5.85
C ILE A 457 -20.16 -8.11 -6.73
N PHE A 458 -19.92 -7.98 -8.03
CA PHE A 458 -20.05 -9.08 -8.99
C PHE A 458 -19.07 -10.24 -8.75
N GLU A 459 -17.97 -9.98 -8.06
CA GLU A 459 -16.96 -10.99 -7.68
C GLU A 459 -17.12 -11.45 -6.23
N ASN A 460 -18.15 -10.96 -5.53
CA ASN A 460 -18.43 -11.26 -4.13
C ASN A 460 -17.23 -11.00 -3.20
N THR A 461 -16.45 -9.97 -3.52
CA THR A 461 -15.25 -9.56 -2.76
C THR A 461 -15.51 -8.34 -1.89
N LEU A 462 -16.63 -7.62 -2.08
CA LEU A 462 -16.91 -6.41 -1.32
C LEU A 462 -17.06 -6.70 0.18
N ASP A 463 -17.70 -7.82 0.54
CA ASP A 463 -17.87 -8.24 1.94
C ASP A 463 -16.54 -8.53 2.64
N ASP A 464 -15.52 -9.01 1.92
CA ASP A 464 -14.17 -9.16 2.48
C ASP A 464 -13.51 -7.79 2.75
N VAL A 465 -13.90 -6.74 2.02
CA VAL A 465 -13.32 -5.40 2.14
C VAL A 465 -14.02 -4.54 3.19
N LEU A 466 -15.35 -4.62 3.30
CA LEU A 466 -16.16 -3.79 4.20
C LEU A 466 -15.66 -3.74 5.66
N PRO A 467 -15.25 -4.86 6.31
CA PRO A 467 -14.72 -4.85 7.67
C PRO A 467 -13.41 -4.06 7.84
N HIS A 468 -12.68 -3.85 6.74
CA HIS A 468 -11.36 -3.24 6.71
C HIS A 468 -11.38 -1.78 6.24
N VAL A 469 -12.56 -1.25 5.88
CA VAL A 469 -12.72 0.16 5.51
C VAL A 469 -12.57 1.02 6.77
N HIS A 470 -11.62 1.96 6.74
CA HIS A 470 -11.28 2.78 7.92
C HIS A 470 -12.35 3.81 8.28
N SER A 471 -13.04 4.36 7.28
CA SER A 471 -14.05 5.40 7.47
C SER A 471 -15.44 4.76 7.60
N GLU A 472 -16.12 5.05 8.71
CA GLU A 472 -17.50 4.61 8.93
C GLU A 472 -18.45 5.16 7.85
N GLU A 473 -18.26 6.41 7.44
CA GLU A 473 -19.02 7.04 6.37
C GLU A 473 -18.84 6.30 5.04
N HIS A 474 -17.58 6.01 4.67
CA HIS A 474 -17.29 5.26 3.45
C HIS A 474 -17.84 3.84 3.52
N ARG A 475 -17.74 3.19 4.68
CA ARG A 475 -18.28 1.84 4.91
C ARG A 475 -19.79 1.84 4.72
N LYS A 476 -20.51 2.77 5.35
CA LYS A 476 -21.96 2.92 5.17
C LYS A 476 -22.33 3.16 3.71
N ARG A 477 -21.65 4.08 3.03
CA ARG A 477 -21.90 4.37 1.62
C ARG A 477 -21.69 3.14 0.73
N LEU A 478 -20.66 2.32 1.01
CA LEU A 478 -20.41 1.08 0.29
C LEU A 478 -21.49 0.02 0.58
N CYS A 479 -21.93 -0.13 1.83
CA CYS A 479 -23.04 -1.01 2.19
C CYS A 479 -24.34 -0.60 1.48
N ASP A 480 -24.71 0.69 1.57
CA ASP A 480 -25.93 1.22 0.93
C ASP A 480 -25.90 0.98 -0.59
N PHE A 481 -24.73 1.12 -1.21
CA PHE A 481 -24.55 0.84 -2.64
C PHE A 481 -24.65 -0.66 -2.95
N ASN A 482 -24.00 -1.52 -2.16
CA ASN A 482 -24.09 -2.97 -2.27
C ASN A 482 -25.54 -3.44 -2.21
N ASP A 483 -26.28 -3.00 -1.19
CA ASP A 483 -27.66 -3.39 -0.95
C ASP A 483 -28.56 -2.98 -2.11
N LYS A 484 -28.38 -1.77 -2.65
CA LYS A 484 -29.10 -1.30 -3.85
C LYS A 484 -28.80 -2.18 -5.07
N VAL A 485 -27.53 -2.51 -5.30
CA VAL A 485 -27.14 -3.35 -6.45
C VAL A 485 -27.71 -4.76 -6.31
N ILE A 486 -27.52 -5.40 -5.15
CA ILE A 486 -28.00 -6.76 -4.88
C ILE A 486 -29.52 -6.82 -4.93
N TYR A 487 -30.22 -5.83 -4.38
CA TYR A 487 -31.68 -5.74 -4.46
C TYR A 487 -32.16 -5.69 -5.92
N ASN A 488 -31.58 -4.81 -6.74
CA ASN A 488 -31.98 -4.68 -8.15
C ASN A 488 -31.59 -5.91 -8.98
N LEU A 489 -30.44 -6.53 -8.71
CA LEU A 489 -30.03 -7.77 -9.36
C LEU A 489 -31.01 -8.89 -9.04
N THR A 490 -31.36 -9.06 -7.76
CA THR A 490 -32.33 -10.07 -7.29
C THR A 490 -33.70 -9.86 -7.94
N LYS A 491 -34.21 -8.62 -7.95
CA LYS A 491 -35.48 -8.29 -8.63
C LYS A 491 -35.45 -8.60 -10.12
N THR A 492 -34.31 -8.36 -10.77
CA THR A 492 -34.13 -8.69 -12.18
C THR A 492 -34.13 -10.21 -12.38
N VAL A 493 -33.43 -10.97 -11.55
CA VAL A 493 -33.42 -12.45 -11.61
C VAL A 493 -34.81 -13.03 -11.37
N GLU A 494 -35.55 -12.54 -10.37
CA GLU A 494 -36.94 -12.94 -10.09
C GLU A 494 -37.86 -12.69 -11.30
N PHE A 495 -37.70 -11.52 -11.95
CA PHE A 495 -38.42 -11.19 -13.17
C PHE A 495 -38.09 -12.16 -14.31
N LEU A 496 -36.80 -12.45 -14.53
CA LEU A 496 -36.36 -13.38 -15.57
C LEU A 496 -36.85 -14.81 -15.35
N ALA A 497 -36.82 -15.28 -14.10
CA ALA A 497 -37.36 -16.59 -13.75
C ALA A 497 -38.88 -16.68 -14.01
N THR A 498 -39.61 -15.60 -13.73
CA THR A 498 -41.06 -15.53 -14.04
C THR A 498 -41.31 -15.52 -15.55
N LEU A 499 -40.50 -14.81 -16.32
CA LEU A 499 -40.57 -14.80 -17.77
C LEU A 499 -40.28 -16.20 -18.36
N MET A 500 -39.28 -16.91 -17.84
CA MET A 500 -38.99 -18.29 -18.22
C MET A 500 -40.18 -19.22 -17.98
N ARG A 501 -40.80 -19.14 -16.80
CA ARG A 501 -42.00 -19.94 -16.48
C ARG A 501 -43.15 -19.65 -17.42
N ARG A 502 -43.37 -18.38 -17.78
CA ARG A 502 -44.39 -18.00 -18.75
C ARG A 502 -44.14 -18.59 -20.14
N VAL A 503 -42.89 -18.60 -20.59
CA VAL A 503 -42.50 -19.24 -21.86
C VAL A 503 -42.82 -20.74 -21.82
N ASP A 504 -42.42 -21.42 -20.74
CA ASP A 504 -42.69 -22.85 -20.58
C ASP A 504 -44.21 -23.16 -20.51
N GLN A 505 -45.00 -22.32 -19.83
CA GLN A 505 -46.46 -22.43 -19.79
C GLN A 505 -47.09 -22.28 -21.18
N GLU A 506 -46.73 -21.25 -21.95
CA GLU A 506 -47.28 -21.07 -23.30
C GLU A 506 -46.89 -22.20 -24.26
N LEU A 507 -45.70 -22.80 -24.09
CA LEU A 507 -45.31 -23.98 -24.85
C LEU A 507 -46.16 -25.20 -24.51
N GLN A 508 -46.48 -25.38 -23.24
CA GLN A 508 -47.36 -26.46 -22.78
C GLN A 508 -48.79 -26.27 -23.30
N GLU A 509 -49.35 -25.06 -23.18
CA GLU A 509 -50.71 -24.74 -23.67
C GLU A 509 -50.83 -24.93 -25.19
N LYS A 510 -49.79 -24.60 -25.95
CA LYS A 510 -49.75 -24.77 -27.42
C LYS A 510 -49.33 -26.18 -27.86
N GLY A 511 -48.98 -27.08 -26.93
CA GLY A 511 -48.53 -28.45 -27.23
C GLY A 511 -47.21 -28.52 -27.99
N LEU A 512 -46.35 -27.50 -27.87
CA LEU A 512 -45.10 -27.35 -28.64
C LEU A 512 -43.85 -27.82 -27.87
N THR A 513 -44.02 -28.52 -26.75
CA THR A 513 -42.93 -28.91 -25.83
C THR A 513 -41.86 -29.81 -26.45
N HIS A 514 -42.18 -30.54 -27.53
CA HIS A 514 -41.26 -31.44 -28.22
C HIS A 514 -40.76 -30.91 -29.56
N GLU A 515 -41.14 -29.69 -29.95
CA GLU A 515 -40.69 -29.11 -31.22
C GLU A 515 -39.24 -28.57 -31.11
N PRO A 516 -38.37 -28.88 -32.09
CA PRO A 516 -37.05 -28.27 -32.18
C PRO A 516 -37.16 -26.74 -32.26
N ASN A 517 -36.48 -26.03 -31.35
CA ASN A 517 -36.45 -24.57 -31.27
C ASN A 517 -37.75 -23.85 -30.84
N ALA A 518 -38.80 -24.58 -30.42
CA ALA A 518 -40.06 -23.96 -29.99
C ALA A 518 -39.85 -22.96 -28.85
N PHE A 519 -39.01 -23.31 -27.87
CA PHE A 519 -38.66 -22.42 -26.77
C PHE A 519 -38.04 -21.10 -27.24
N VAL A 520 -37.10 -21.15 -28.19
CA VAL A 520 -36.44 -19.95 -28.74
C VAL A 520 -37.44 -19.06 -29.46
N LYS A 521 -38.34 -19.64 -30.25
CA LYS A 521 -39.36 -18.91 -30.99
C LYS A 521 -40.35 -18.24 -30.03
N MET A 522 -40.82 -18.97 -29.03
CA MET A 522 -41.74 -18.48 -28.01
C MET A 522 -41.11 -17.39 -27.14
N ALA A 523 -39.88 -17.60 -26.66
CA ALA A 523 -39.14 -16.61 -25.89
C ALA A 523 -38.95 -15.32 -26.67
N LYS A 524 -38.60 -15.40 -27.97
CA LYS A 524 -38.49 -14.23 -28.83
C LYS A 524 -39.83 -13.53 -29.04
N GLU A 525 -40.92 -14.27 -29.18
CA GLU A 525 -42.27 -13.72 -29.39
C GLU A 525 -42.77 -12.98 -28.14
N ILE A 526 -42.67 -13.60 -26.96
CA ILE A 526 -43.04 -13.00 -25.69
C ILE A 526 -42.17 -11.75 -25.39
N CYS A 527 -40.88 -11.80 -25.73
CA CYS A 527 -39.97 -10.66 -25.53
C CYS A 527 -40.05 -9.59 -26.63
N LYS A 528 -40.74 -9.84 -27.75
CA LYS A 528 -40.68 -9.01 -28.99
C LYS A 528 -41.17 -7.58 -28.80
N ASN A 529 -42.12 -7.39 -27.89
CA ASN A 529 -42.85 -6.12 -27.70
C ASN A 529 -42.56 -5.46 -26.33
N GLN A 530 -41.52 -5.89 -25.62
CA GLN A 530 -41.17 -5.33 -24.32
C GLN A 530 -39.74 -4.75 -24.33
N LYS A 531 -39.45 -3.86 -23.37
CA LYS A 531 -38.09 -3.34 -23.07
C LYS A 531 -37.08 -4.45 -22.73
N HIS A 532 -37.49 -5.72 -22.71
CA HIS A 532 -36.79 -6.89 -22.19
C HIS A 532 -36.18 -7.78 -23.28
N SER A 533 -36.24 -7.39 -24.56
CA SER A 533 -35.66 -8.16 -25.67
C SER A 533 -34.18 -8.50 -25.46
N PHE A 534 -33.44 -7.65 -24.73
CA PHE A 534 -32.04 -7.88 -24.38
C PHE A 534 -31.81 -9.08 -23.45
N PHE A 535 -32.82 -9.45 -22.64
CA PHE A 535 -32.72 -10.58 -21.71
C PHE A 535 -33.00 -11.94 -22.34
N CYS A 536 -33.51 -11.97 -23.57
CA CYS A 536 -33.82 -13.20 -24.28
C CYS A 536 -32.57 -14.11 -24.40
N GLY A 537 -31.38 -13.51 -24.60
CA GLY A 537 -30.11 -14.22 -24.62
C GLY A 537 -29.79 -14.97 -23.32
N SER A 538 -29.96 -14.30 -22.17
CA SER A 538 -29.70 -14.88 -20.86
C SER A 538 -30.63 -16.06 -20.58
N ILE A 539 -31.92 -15.91 -20.89
CA ILE A 539 -32.93 -16.96 -20.72
C ILE A 539 -32.60 -18.20 -21.55
N MET A 540 -32.24 -18.02 -22.83
CA MET A 540 -31.87 -19.13 -23.71
C MET A 540 -30.63 -19.87 -23.20
N LYS A 541 -29.62 -19.15 -22.71
CA LYS A 541 -28.38 -19.74 -22.18
C LYS A 541 -28.65 -20.58 -20.93
N VAL A 542 -29.46 -20.08 -20.00
CA VAL A 542 -29.82 -20.82 -18.78
C VAL A 542 -30.64 -22.06 -19.11
N LYS A 543 -31.63 -21.97 -20.01
CA LYS A 543 -32.44 -23.13 -20.44
C LYS A 543 -31.55 -24.24 -21.00
N GLY A 544 -30.62 -23.91 -21.90
CA GLY A 544 -29.71 -24.91 -22.48
C GLY A 544 -28.74 -25.54 -21.46
N GLN A 545 -28.31 -24.78 -20.43
CA GLN A 545 -27.49 -25.34 -19.34
C GLN A 545 -28.28 -26.30 -18.45
N LEU A 546 -29.52 -25.95 -18.10
CA LEU A 546 -30.40 -26.82 -17.30
C LEU A 546 -30.74 -28.12 -18.03
N GLU A 547 -31.05 -28.05 -19.34
CA GLU A 547 -31.32 -29.24 -20.17
C GLU A 547 -30.10 -30.19 -20.21
N LYS A 548 -28.88 -29.63 -20.32
CA LYS A 548 -27.65 -30.42 -20.29
C LYS A 548 -27.43 -31.08 -18.92
N LYS A 549 -27.65 -30.35 -17.82
CA LYS A 549 -27.54 -30.90 -16.45
C LYS A 549 -28.56 -32.00 -16.20
N LEU A 550 -29.79 -31.84 -16.70
CA LEU A 550 -30.84 -32.86 -16.63
C LEU A 550 -30.45 -34.12 -17.42
N LEU A 551 -29.91 -33.96 -18.63
CA LEU A 551 -29.42 -35.07 -19.46
C LEU A 551 -28.30 -35.86 -18.78
N ASN A 552 -27.42 -35.16 -18.05
CA ASN A 552 -26.30 -35.75 -17.32
C ASN A 552 -26.71 -36.35 -15.96
N GLY A 553 -27.97 -36.21 -15.54
CA GLY A 553 -28.46 -36.67 -14.23
C GLY A 553 -27.91 -35.88 -13.04
N GLU A 554 -27.40 -34.66 -13.27
CA GLU A 554 -26.83 -33.78 -12.24
C GLU A 554 -27.92 -33.13 -11.36
N ILE A 555 -29.16 -33.04 -11.85
CA ILE A 555 -30.33 -32.48 -11.14
C ILE A 555 -31.44 -33.55 -11.14
N LYS A 556 -32.05 -33.79 -9.98
CA LYS A 556 -33.02 -34.90 -9.79
C LYS A 556 -34.47 -34.47 -9.60
N ASP A 557 -34.72 -33.23 -9.16
CA ASP A 557 -36.07 -32.74 -8.84
C ASP A 557 -36.31 -31.27 -9.27
N VAL A 558 -37.59 -30.91 -9.42
CA VAL A 558 -38.12 -29.58 -9.79
C VAL A 558 -37.80 -28.52 -8.74
N SER A 559 -37.70 -28.88 -7.45
CA SER A 559 -37.34 -27.94 -6.38
C SER A 559 -35.89 -27.46 -6.46
N GLU A 560 -34.97 -28.34 -6.86
CA GLU A 560 -33.56 -28.00 -7.14
C GLU A 560 -33.46 -27.09 -8.39
N MET A 561 -34.37 -27.24 -9.35
CA MET A 561 -34.38 -26.40 -10.55
C MET A 561 -34.61 -24.92 -10.24
N GLU A 562 -35.47 -24.52 -9.29
CA GLU A 562 -35.74 -23.08 -9.06
C GLU A 562 -34.54 -22.34 -8.46
N THR A 563 -33.87 -22.96 -7.49
CA THR A 563 -32.66 -22.41 -6.86
C THR A 563 -31.51 -22.37 -7.87
N GLU A 564 -31.30 -23.46 -8.61
CA GLU A 564 -30.28 -23.55 -9.65
C GLU A 564 -30.53 -22.57 -10.81
N THR A 565 -31.80 -22.42 -11.23
CA THR A 565 -32.20 -21.45 -12.27
C THR A 565 -31.88 -20.03 -11.85
N SER A 566 -32.17 -19.67 -10.59
CA SER A 566 -31.90 -18.33 -10.06
C SER A 566 -30.40 -18.04 -10.00
N ALA A 567 -29.60 -19.00 -9.55
CA ALA A 567 -28.13 -18.88 -9.52
C ALA A 567 -27.56 -18.73 -10.94
N LEU A 568 -27.95 -19.59 -11.88
CA LEU A 568 -27.49 -19.54 -13.28
C LEU A 568 -27.92 -18.25 -14.00
N LEU A 569 -29.13 -17.75 -13.73
CA LEU A 569 -29.61 -16.47 -14.26
C LEU A 569 -28.80 -15.30 -13.71
N SER A 570 -28.51 -15.31 -12.40
CA SER A 570 -27.65 -14.32 -11.77
C SER A 570 -26.26 -14.29 -12.43
N ASP A 571 -25.62 -15.46 -12.57
CA ASP A 571 -24.32 -15.60 -13.21
C ASP A 571 -24.31 -15.10 -14.67
N CYS A 572 -25.33 -15.49 -15.46
CA CYS A 572 -25.46 -15.04 -16.84
C CYS A 572 -25.64 -13.52 -16.93
N LEU A 573 -26.44 -12.95 -16.03
CA LEU A 573 -26.68 -11.51 -15.97
C LEU A 573 -25.42 -10.74 -15.57
N VAL A 574 -24.69 -11.21 -14.56
CA VAL A 574 -23.39 -10.64 -14.15
C VAL A 574 -22.39 -10.68 -15.30
N GLN A 575 -22.27 -11.81 -16.00
CA GLN A 575 -21.39 -11.94 -17.17
C GLN A 575 -21.76 -10.96 -18.31
N TYR A 576 -23.04 -10.64 -18.45
CA TYR A 576 -23.53 -9.64 -19.41
C TYR A 576 -23.26 -8.21 -18.96
N LEU A 577 -23.43 -7.90 -17.66
CA LEU A 577 -23.26 -6.57 -17.10
C LEU A 577 -21.79 -6.14 -17.02
N LYS A 578 -20.85 -7.05 -16.69
CA LYS A 578 -19.41 -6.74 -16.57
C LYS A 578 -18.85 -5.95 -17.77
N PRO A 579 -19.01 -6.41 -19.04
CA PRO A 579 -18.58 -5.66 -20.21
C PRO A 579 -19.26 -4.29 -20.38
N LEU A 580 -20.53 -4.15 -19.99
CA LEU A 580 -21.27 -2.90 -20.11
C LEU A 580 -20.75 -1.85 -19.13
N VAL A 581 -20.53 -2.24 -17.87
CA VAL A 581 -19.90 -1.36 -16.86
C VAL A 581 -18.55 -0.87 -17.37
N LYS A 582 -17.74 -1.75 -17.96
CA LYS A 582 -16.45 -1.36 -18.56
C LYS A 582 -16.62 -0.32 -19.68
N LYS A 583 -17.61 -0.49 -20.56
CA LYS A 583 -17.88 0.48 -21.63
C LYS A 583 -18.31 1.84 -21.07
N VAL A 584 -19.18 1.85 -20.06
CA VAL A 584 -19.62 3.07 -19.38
C VAL A 584 -18.42 3.80 -18.77
N GLU A 585 -17.51 3.09 -18.11
CA GLU A 585 -16.28 3.69 -17.56
C GLU A 585 -15.39 4.30 -18.65
N VAL A 586 -15.20 3.61 -19.78
CA VAL A 586 -14.42 4.14 -20.91
C VAL A 586 -15.05 5.41 -21.47
N ILE A 587 -16.37 5.41 -21.68
CA ILE A 587 -17.10 6.58 -22.18
C ILE A 587 -16.96 7.75 -21.20
N ARG A 588 -17.12 7.49 -19.90
CA ARG A 588 -16.93 8.50 -18.87
C ARG A 588 -15.51 9.05 -18.89
N ASP A 589 -14.49 8.21 -18.96
CA ASP A 589 -13.09 8.66 -18.99
C ASP A 589 -12.82 9.52 -20.24
N ILE A 590 -13.40 9.16 -21.40
CA ILE A 590 -13.37 10.00 -22.61
C ILE A 590 -14.05 11.36 -22.33
N LEU A 591 -15.27 11.36 -21.79
CA LEU A 591 -16.03 12.57 -21.50
C LEU A 591 -15.32 13.47 -20.48
N THR A 592 -14.79 12.90 -19.38
CA THR A 592 -14.04 13.64 -18.36
C THR A 592 -12.77 14.26 -18.95
N ASN A 593 -12.01 13.50 -19.75
CA ASN A 593 -10.80 14.03 -20.39
C ASN A 593 -11.13 15.11 -21.45
N TYR A 594 -12.24 14.94 -22.20
CA TYR A 594 -12.69 15.95 -23.16
C TYR A 594 -13.25 17.21 -22.49
N LEU A 595 -13.92 17.09 -21.34
CA LEU A 595 -14.48 18.22 -20.60
C LEU A 595 -13.41 19.03 -19.84
N VAL A 596 -12.29 18.42 -19.46
CA VAL A 596 -11.14 19.10 -18.82
C VAL A 596 -10.27 19.86 -19.83
N LEU A 597 -10.32 19.50 -21.12
CA LEU A 597 -9.55 20.16 -22.19
C LEU A 597 -10.22 21.40 -22.79
N MET A 598 -11.38 21.83 -22.29
CA MET A 598 -12.02 23.08 -22.72
C MET A 598 -11.57 24.23 -21.81
N PRO A 599 -10.77 25.21 -22.30
CA PRO A 599 -10.42 26.38 -21.50
C PRO A 599 -11.69 27.19 -21.14
N PRO A 600 -11.71 27.91 -20.01
CA PRO A 600 -12.87 28.72 -19.56
C PRO A 600 -13.26 29.89 -20.47
N SER A 601 -12.63 30.05 -21.63
CA SER A 601 -12.74 31.25 -22.48
C SER A 601 -13.76 31.16 -23.62
N LEU A 602 -14.78 30.30 -23.53
CA LEU A 602 -15.85 30.19 -24.53
C LEU A 602 -17.27 30.43 -23.99
N THR A 603 -17.41 31.12 -22.85
CA THR A 603 -18.71 31.63 -22.36
C THR A 603 -18.95 33.11 -22.71
N GLY A 604 -18.24 33.66 -23.68
CA GLY A 604 -18.46 35.01 -24.17
C GLY A 604 -18.27 35.10 -25.67
N CYS A 605 -19.32 34.82 -26.45
CA CYS A 605 -19.44 35.39 -27.79
C CYS A 605 -20.92 35.49 -28.17
N GLU A 606 -21.30 36.70 -28.54
CA GLU A 606 -22.64 37.13 -28.94
C GLU A 606 -23.16 36.37 -30.17
N GLN A 607 -24.48 36.19 -30.17
CA GLN A 607 -25.40 36.02 -31.29
C GLN A 607 -24.79 35.75 -32.68
N GLN A 608 -24.98 34.51 -33.18
CA GLN A 608 -25.36 34.23 -34.57
C GLN A 608 -25.80 32.75 -34.71
N GLU A 609 -27.03 32.54 -35.15
CA GLU A 609 -27.57 31.26 -35.67
C GLU A 609 -27.49 31.23 -37.21
N PRO A 610 -27.76 30.10 -37.92
CA PRO A 610 -27.64 28.69 -37.55
C PRO A 610 -26.97 27.83 -38.67
N SER A 611 -26.45 26.64 -38.35
CA SER A 611 -26.49 25.40 -39.17
C SER A 611 -25.40 24.41 -38.76
N THR A 612 -25.74 23.54 -37.81
CA THR A 612 -25.29 22.14 -37.66
C THR A 612 -25.78 21.72 -36.28
N GLU A 613 -26.55 20.63 -36.21
CA GLU A 613 -27.10 20.08 -34.97
C GLU A 613 -25.98 19.85 -33.95
N LYS A 614 -25.81 20.79 -33.01
CA LYS A 614 -25.03 20.55 -31.79
C LYS A 614 -25.94 19.78 -30.85
N ILE A 615 -25.64 18.49 -30.71
CA ILE A 615 -26.19 17.64 -29.64
C ILE A 615 -25.92 18.37 -28.31
N PRO A 616 -26.95 18.67 -27.49
CA PRO A 616 -26.74 19.36 -26.23
C PRO A 616 -25.89 18.47 -25.32
N LEU A 617 -24.76 19.02 -24.83
CA LEU A 617 -23.89 18.36 -23.86
C LEU A 617 -24.64 18.22 -22.53
N ARG A 618 -25.21 17.02 -22.30
CA ARG A 618 -25.84 16.65 -21.05
C ARG A 618 -24.77 16.32 -20.02
N ARG A 619 -24.77 17.00 -18.88
CA ARG A 619 -23.97 16.63 -17.70
C ARG A 619 -24.80 15.61 -16.90
N TYR A 620 -24.22 14.44 -16.63
CA TYR A 620 -24.84 13.42 -15.79
C TYR A 620 -24.42 13.61 -14.34
N GLU A 621 -25.38 13.65 -13.43
CA GLU A 621 -25.10 13.82 -11.99
C GLU A 621 -24.82 12.48 -11.28
N SER A 622 -25.13 11.34 -11.93
CA SER A 622 -24.83 10.00 -11.40
C SER A 622 -24.68 8.94 -12.51
N GLN A 623 -24.05 7.79 -12.20
CA GLN A 623 -23.97 6.66 -13.14
C GLN A 623 -25.34 6.09 -13.52
N GLU A 624 -26.32 6.15 -12.62
CA GLU A 624 -27.67 5.65 -12.89
C GLU A 624 -28.34 6.43 -14.03
N GLU A 625 -28.13 7.74 -14.07
CA GLU A 625 -28.66 8.62 -15.12
C GLU A 625 -27.95 8.38 -16.47
N ALA A 626 -26.62 8.27 -16.43
CA ALA A 626 -25.83 7.95 -17.62
C ALA A 626 -26.15 6.54 -18.18
N MET A 627 -26.38 5.56 -17.30
CA MET A 627 -26.79 4.21 -17.71
C MET A 627 -28.20 4.18 -18.29
N LYS A 628 -29.16 4.92 -17.70
CA LYS A 628 -30.52 5.04 -18.27
C LYS A 628 -30.47 5.60 -19.69
N ASP A 629 -29.70 6.67 -19.91
CA ASP A 629 -29.53 7.26 -21.24
C ASP A 629 -28.78 6.33 -22.21
N LEU A 630 -27.71 5.63 -21.79
CA LEU A 630 -26.97 4.71 -22.65
C LEU A 630 -27.79 3.46 -23.03
N ILE A 631 -28.59 2.93 -22.10
CA ILE A 631 -29.52 1.82 -22.35
C ILE A 631 -30.63 2.28 -23.30
N LEU A 632 -31.14 3.51 -23.15
CA LEU A 632 -32.08 4.10 -24.10
C LEU A 632 -31.45 4.29 -25.48
N PHE A 633 -30.21 4.79 -25.55
CA PHE A 633 -29.47 5.01 -26.80
C PHE A 633 -29.21 3.71 -27.56
N THR A 634 -28.71 2.67 -26.87
CA THR A 634 -28.47 1.33 -27.45
C THR A 634 -29.76 0.59 -27.83
N SER A 635 -30.89 0.93 -27.22
CA SER A 635 -32.21 0.40 -27.61
C SER A 635 -32.81 1.09 -28.85
N GLN A 636 -32.36 2.31 -29.16
CA GLN A 636 -32.84 3.12 -30.30
C GLN A 636 -31.89 3.07 -31.51
N SER A 637 -30.61 2.77 -31.32
CA SER A 637 -29.63 2.68 -32.42
C SER A 637 -29.68 1.32 -33.11
N LYS A 638 -30.64 1.14 -34.03
CA LYS A 638 -30.52 0.18 -35.14
C LYS A 638 -30.06 0.82 -36.46
N GLU A 639 -29.90 2.13 -36.50
CA GLU A 639 -29.32 2.84 -37.65
C GLU A 639 -28.23 3.80 -37.18
N ASN A 640 -27.05 3.62 -37.79
CA ASN A 640 -25.75 4.28 -37.64
C ASN A 640 -24.91 3.96 -36.40
#